data_AF-A0A496Y010-F1
#
_entry.id   AF-A0A496Y010-F1
#
_cell.length_a   1.000
_cell.length_b   1.000
_cell.length_c   1.000
_cell.angle_alpha   90.00
_cell.angle_beta   90.00
_cell.angle_gamma   90.00
#
_symmetry.space_group_name_H-M   'P 1'
#
loop_
_entity.id
_entity.type
_entity.pdbx_description
1 polymer ?
#
loop_
_entity_poly.entity_id
_entity_poly.type
_entity_poly.pdbx_seq_one_letter_code
_entity_poly.pdbx_strand_id
1 'polypeptide(L)'
;MKKKTASESHLGIIMLIIFVIPVLLNFAGPTKGWISRFISVRKTNTHVPQQDINARKTNNKTDQTNRKQLANNHKAGFAPQLSNFVKPMEESMPAALQSGMGNAPPLTPGIHGNISQIADIWIKAETPVDAPLRIEHCTDPFSKRIVRVLAANPDEKEFLTPYEFEVKDAGNYKFYAALIPQGESYASPVEYRFDQEEWQKIIPIKGKRIKWGVSNAINWESLGRRELTAGIHRLELRFNEKARNGNWSFMCDGIVGFRQDAGKIKVNSILFNTPPQAGETVAVEVVVSGGSQPAAAVLSLGGQVILSESVFLQRGTNRFSLTLPEYLGANTYQIKLVSLSDSNDVFGQRSFTIPALPPTILPGVLKEVTVEGAVCDIRFASPLKNDINISCFLFVKEKVYAVETFQAKKGQTQLTGTFSKPFMATAAGHSAKLVFRACPGITTNKVTLSRKFPGSRKKLPKPINYGIFVDRYGHAHPWYMSRKYQYVFDGEIYFPVGGMWCPSTLGYSGLDSATIKKRLEHDKQTLDNLLEYGLNDVYLNLAGGALPVRQYFLDMLERRGVHYGYQLGNAKNTIPSFFISRDNPAGGNRWQGLIHGQYSNGQIIAEMPKSYKVAGFLIVPETLSPQTCFMASFEDTEGKDTRHHIIDLAVEQDFKKIRRVAVNIKLPLPDNSNVIIIPLLHSKMHHANVWDPTVRKTITERLSWIKDIQWGSHLRCFIDPLGNETHMLNSTENLRQYTPHINADFRRWLKNKYRTLSALQKSWKIEVSDFAEAARLIPLRVNDSLWLCDPDSGRIHKSSLSKSIAWIDYNDMIRDTFAAYSDDFAVQIKSLVNVPVVNKLVGAVGTKLHISRKYLGFDGIGYEVYLNHGQPLAGHGGAARAAAEAASHTMWKIGTEVGHSAKVGNEDVKFFKSEAAVKNLARELSTTGIQGFYFFGFDLRPNNMWKNHNFHDFPAGLQWVKDIKAKYADGTTLASPSSFVYPGGYTWWWWTTRWKSLYDYDCNEFPISVKISGNEWASNTDVLPEDFKRVIVNCPNPPFSLKYAEDINRLIKENKNMIYVGFRNDLGVIQELDRFFTADKITFDDGSVAQVLNSMPGTKTLATHNGKPWAIKSGNMVIMTRTPTQVRKNNPAPHGHGLKYLNREWIK
;
A
#
# COMPACT_ATOMS: atom_id res chain seq x y z
N MET A 1 32.51 53.26 -37.42
CA MET A 1 33.53 54.01 -38.19
C MET A 1 34.90 53.35 -38.01
N LYS A 2 35.97 53.93 -38.60
CA LYS A 2 37.42 53.61 -38.50
C LYS A 2 37.84 52.83 -37.23
N LYS A 3 38.62 51.73 -37.32
CA LYS A 3 40.12 51.68 -37.37
C LYS A 3 40.75 52.37 -36.13
N LYS A 4 41.77 51.83 -35.46
CA LYS A 4 42.94 51.06 -35.98
C LYS A 4 43.64 50.21 -34.88
N THR A 5 44.41 49.21 -35.32
CA THR A 5 45.71 48.63 -34.80
C THR A 5 46.24 49.09 -33.43
N ALA A 6 46.68 48.20 -32.51
CA ALA A 6 47.95 47.44 -32.47
C ALA A 6 49.19 48.32 -32.12
N SER A 7 50.33 47.84 -31.59
CA SER A 7 50.85 46.47 -31.35
C SER A 7 51.88 46.45 -30.19
N GLU A 8 52.34 45.25 -29.76
CA GLU A 8 53.76 44.88 -29.41
C GLU A 8 54.60 45.71 -28.38
N SER A 9 55.58 45.16 -27.63
CA SER A 9 56.11 43.78 -27.46
C SER A 9 57.17 43.70 -26.34
N HIS A 10 57.68 42.48 -26.06
CA HIS A 10 58.93 42.13 -25.33
C HIS A 10 59.01 42.44 -23.80
N LEU A 11 59.98 41.89 -23.04
CA LEU A 11 60.43 40.49 -22.81
C LEU A 11 61.44 40.50 -21.63
N GLY A 12 61.31 39.59 -20.66
CA GLY A 12 62.25 39.42 -19.54
C GLY A 12 61.50 39.08 -18.25
N ILE A 13 61.65 37.97 -17.49
CA ILE A 13 62.66 36.93 -17.21
C ILE A 13 63.04 36.99 -15.70
N ILE A 14 62.97 35.82 -15.03
CA ILE A 14 63.53 35.47 -13.70
C ILE A 14 62.79 35.94 -12.40
N MET A 15 62.20 34.95 -11.69
CA MET A 15 62.29 34.63 -10.22
C MET A 15 61.91 35.66 -9.11
N LEU A 16 61.39 35.29 -7.91
CA LEU A 16 60.82 34.04 -7.34
C LEU A 16 60.09 34.34 -5.97
N ILE A 17 59.22 33.42 -5.50
CA ILE A 17 58.64 33.25 -4.12
C ILE A 17 57.69 34.32 -3.52
N ILE A 18 56.51 33.87 -3.01
CA ILE A 18 55.90 34.04 -1.64
C ILE A 18 54.35 34.05 -1.67
N PHE A 19 53.78 32.86 -1.46
CA PHE A 19 52.82 32.43 -0.40
C PHE A 19 51.71 33.34 0.22
N VAL A 20 50.61 32.65 0.61
CA VAL A 20 49.54 32.94 1.62
C VAL A 20 48.14 33.38 1.12
N ILE A 21 47.13 32.81 1.79
CA ILE A 21 45.65 32.89 1.65
C ILE A 21 45.10 33.39 3.01
N PRO A 22 44.12 34.33 3.13
CA PRO A 22 42.77 33.91 3.59
C PRO A 22 41.51 34.83 3.33
N VAL A 23 40.43 34.22 2.81
CA VAL A 23 39.06 34.14 3.44
C VAL A 23 38.02 35.32 3.37
N LEU A 24 36.71 34.93 3.44
CA LEU A 24 35.44 35.65 3.83
C LEU A 24 34.38 36.16 2.79
N LEU A 25 33.34 35.32 2.59
CA LEU A 25 31.86 35.54 2.50
C LEU A 25 31.11 36.68 1.73
N ASN A 26 30.00 36.25 1.08
CA ASN A 26 28.66 36.89 0.85
C ASN A 26 28.56 38.25 0.11
N PHE A 27 27.69 38.42 -0.92
CA PHE A 27 26.21 38.51 -0.78
C PHE A 27 25.43 38.26 -2.11
N ALA A 28 24.18 38.72 -2.23
CA ALA A 28 23.17 38.24 -3.21
C ALA A 28 22.68 39.27 -4.27
N GLY A 29 22.09 38.76 -5.36
CA GLY A 29 21.38 39.53 -6.40
C GLY A 29 22.22 39.83 -7.66
N PRO A 30 21.66 40.43 -8.74
CA PRO A 30 20.37 41.14 -8.77
C PRO A 30 19.45 40.97 -10.03
N THR A 31 18.23 41.54 -9.91
CA THR A 31 17.39 42.25 -10.91
C THR A 31 16.88 41.65 -12.24
N LYS A 32 15.69 42.16 -12.64
CA LYS A 32 15.11 42.12 -14.00
C LYS A 32 15.28 43.47 -14.72
N GLY A 33 15.33 43.44 -16.05
CA GLY A 33 14.74 44.47 -16.92
C GLY A 33 15.71 45.21 -17.85
N TRP A 34 15.25 45.48 -19.08
CA TRP A 34 15.32 46.77 -19.83
C TRP A 34 14.59 46.59 -21.19
N ILE A 35 14.43 47.65 -22.00
CA ILE A 35 13.40 47.75 -23.06
C ILE A 35 13.95 48.19 -24.44
N SER A 36 13.45 47.57 -25.51
CA SER A 36 13.27 48.17 -26.86
C SER A 36 12.09 47.45 -27.56
N ARG A 37 10.96 48.10 -27.89
CA ARG A 37 10.67 49.07 -28.98
C ARG A 37 10.74 48.47 -30.40
N PHE A 38 9.57 48.33 -31.05
CA PHE A 38 9.26 48.92 -32.37
C PHE A 38 7.73 48.86 -32.65
N ILE A 39 7.16 50.02 -33.03
CA ILE A 39 6.06 50.32 -33.98
C ILE A 39 5.00 49.21 -34.30
N SER A 40 3.69 49.45 -34.40
CA SER A 40 2.72 50.55 -34.06
C SER A 40 1.29 50.04 -34.48
N VAL A 41 0.14 50.74 -34.59
CA VAL A 41 -0.32 52.14 -34.43
C VAL A 41 -1.87 52.15 -34.23
N ARG A 42 -2.46 53.25 -33.71
CA ARG A 42 -3.91 53.61 -33.69
C ARG A 42 -4.86 52.74 -32.83
N LYS A 43 -5.86 53.28 -32.11
CA LYS A 43 -6.18 54.70 -31.77
C LYS A 43 -7.17 54.78 -30.57
N THR A 44 -6.97 55.74 -29.65
CA THR A 44 -7.99 56.56 -28.91
C THR A 44 -9.16 55.88 -28.15
N ASN A 45 -9.61 56.30 -26.95
CA ASN A 45 -9.32 57.55 -26.23
C ASN A 45 -9.67 57.54 -24.71
N THR A 46 -8.88 58.30 -23.90
CA THR A 46 -9.25 59.24 -22.78
C THR A 46 -10.39 58.93 -21.77
N HIS A 47 -10.35 59.30 -20.46
CA HIS A 47 -9.34 59.84 -19.50
C HIS A 47 -9.94 59.83 -18.05
N VAL A 48 -9.21 59.60 -16.93
CA VAL A 48 -8.46 60.55 -16.03
C VAL A 48 -9.35 61.59 -15.29
N PRO A 49 -9.10 62.03 -14.02
CA PRO A 49 -8.28 61.55 -12.86
C PRO A 49 -9.17 61.25 -11.60
N GLN A 50 -8.77 60.85 -10.38
CA GLN A 50 -7.57 60.91 -9.50
C GLN A 50 -7.36 62.20 -8.65
N GLN A 51 -7.44 62.06 -7.31
CA GLN A 51 -6.63 62.67 -6.22
C GLN A 51 -6.94 61.84 -4.94
N ASP A 52 -6.00 61.30 -4.13
CA ASP A 52 -4.83 61.84 -3.41
C ASP A 52 -5.23 62.78 -2.24
N ILE A 53 -4.69 62.70 -1.00
CA ILE A 53 -3.26 62.77 -0.60
C ILE A 53 -2.96 62.14 0.80
N ASN A 54 -1.85 61.37 0.92
CA ASN A 54 -0.96 61.09 2.10
C ASN A 54 -1.52 60.54 3.46
N ALA A 55 -0.74 59.84 4.32
CA ALA A 55 0.72 59.91 4.57
C ALA A 55 1.42 58.63 5.13
N ARG A 56 2.74 58.51 4.85
CA ARG A 56 3.89 57.87 5.59
C ARG A 56 3.68 56.45 6.20
N LYS A 57 4.39 55.38 5.79
CA LYS A 57 5.83 55.02 6.03
C LYS A 57 6.19 54.98 7.54
N THR A 58 6.80 53.94 8.12
CA THR A 58 8.02 53.18 7.69
C THR A 58 8.05 51.67 8.08
N ASN A 59 9.12 50.96 7.66
CA ASN A 59 9.43 49.53 7.94
C ASN A 59 9.97 49.30 9.39
N ASN A 60 10.03 48.09 9.97
CA ASN A 60 11.04 47.03 9.66
C ASN A 60 10.74 45.64 10.28
N LYS A 61 11.54 44.63 9.91
CA LYS A 61 11.54 43.24 10.44
C LYS A 61 12.65 43.01 11.47
N THR A 62 12.42 42.10 12.43
CA THR A 62 13.32 41.14 13.17
C THR A 62 12.82 40.96 14.62
N ASP A 63 12.93 39.84 15.32
CA ASP A 63 13.07 38.41 14.95
C ASP A 63 12.64 37.56 16.18
N GLN A 64 12.93 36.25 16.21
CA GLN A 64 12.64 35.30 17.30
C GLN A 64 13.10 35.75 18.70
N THR A 65 12.23 35.66 19.71
CA THR A 65 12.48 34.96 21.00
C THR A 65 11.26 34.98 21.93
N ASN A 66 11.31 34.13 22.98
CA ASN A 66 10.63 34.27 24.29
C ASN A 66 9.11 34.54 24.32
N ARG A 67 8.34 33.48 24.57
CA ARG A 67 7.04 33.54 25.26
C ARG A 67 7.05 32.71 26.56
N LYS A 68 7.86 33.14 27.52
CA LYS A 68 7.49 33.06 28.95
C LYS A 68 6.99 34.44 29.38
N GLN A 69 5.92 34.45 30.18
CA GLN A 69 5.47 35.52 31.07
C GLN A 69 5.76 36.97 30.67
N LEU A 70 4.70 37.70 30.30
CA LEU A 70 4.39 38.95 31.00
C LEU A 70 2.87 39.18 30.92
N ALA A 71 2.18 38.88 32.02
CA ALA A 71 0.85 39.37 32.29
C ALA A 71 0.97 40.51 33.31
N ASN A 72 0.17 41.56 33.10
CA ASN A 72 -0.15 42.63 34.04
C ASN A 72 1.01 43.55 34.48
N ASN A 73 0.79 44.86 34.27
CA ASN A 73 0.41 45.68 35.43
C ASN A 73 -0.34 46.94 35.01
N HIS A 74 -1.50 47.15 35.64
CA HIS A 74 -2.10 48.47 35.85
C HIS A 74 -2.30 48.65 37.36
N LYS A 75 -2.20 49.90 37.82
CA LYS A 75 -2.33 50.31 39.23
C LYS A 75 -3.81 50.15 39.69
N ALA A 76 -4.18 50.10 40.97
CA ALA A 76 -3.50 50.32 42.26
C ALA A 76 -4.16 49.41 43.34
N GLY A 77 -3.74 49.34 44.61
CA GLY A 77 -2.70 50.05 45.36
C GLY A 77 -2.62 49.60 46.83
N PHE A 78 -2.01 50.42 47.70
CA PHE A 78 -1.68 50.18 49.12
C PHE A 78 -0.58 49.15 49.43
N ALA A 79 0.05 49.40 50.59
CA ALA A 79 1.26 48.79 51.19
C ALA A 79 1.23 49.18 52.71
N PRO A 80 2.23 48.88 53.58
CA PRO A 80 3.52 48.22 53.34
C PRO A 80 3.99 47.21 54.44
N GLN A 81 5.20 46.62 54.27
CA GLN A 81 6.08 46.05 55.32
C GLN A 81 5.54 44.81 56.13
N LEU A 82 6.33 43.96 56.82
CA LEU A 82 7.78 43.66 56.80
C LEU A 82 8.04 42.21 57.30
N SER A 83 9.13 41.59 56.82
CA SER A 83 9.97 40.56 57.48
C SER A 83 9.41 39.19 57.97
N ASN A 84 10.10 38.12 57.54
CA ASN A 84 10.50 36.89 58.27
C ASN A 84 9.86 35.50 57.96
N PHE A 85 10.75 34.50 58.12
CA PHE A 85 10.59 33.03 58.22
C PHE A 85 10.03 32.16 57.06
N VAL A 86 10.98 31.50 56.36
CA VAL A 86 11.10 30.02 56.12
C VAL A 86 10.03 29.25 55.30
N LYS A 87 10.58 28.41 54.39
CA LYS A 87 10.03 27.37 53.47
C LYS A 87 9.46 26.12 54.19
N PRO A 88 8.88 25.09 53.49
CA PRO A 88 8.47 24.99 52.07
C PRO A 88 7.11 24.30 51.75
N MET A 89 6.60 24.58 50.54
CA MET A 89 5.96 23.65 49.57
C MET A 89 5.05 22.49 50.04
N GLU A 90 3.73 22.68 49.90
CA GLU A 90 2.84 21.68 49.28
C GLU A 90 2.04 22.36 48.16
N GLU A 91 2.03 21.78 46.95
CA GLU A 91 0.96 21.87 45.92
C GLU A 91 1.45 21.30 44.56
N SER A 92 0.80 20.25 44.05
CA SER A 92 0.69 19.93 42.60
C SER A 92 -0.04 18.60 42.34
N MET A 93 -1.38 18.57 42.47
CA MET A 93 -2.20 17.50 41.92
C MET A 93 -2.77 17.88 40.53
N PRO A 94 -2.77 16.98 39.53
CA PRO A 94 -3.44 17.22 38.25
C PRO A 94 -4.98 17.22 38.38
N ALA A 95 -5.65 18.16 37.73
CA ALA A 95 -7.10 18.40 37.82
C ALA A 95 -8.02 17.31 37.18
N ALA A 96 -7.55 16.07 37.04
CA ALA A 96 -8.27 14.97 36.40
C ALA A 96 -9.34 14.29 37.28
N LEU A 97 -9.51 14.72 38.54
CA LEU A 97 -10.37 14.08 39.54
C LEU A 97 -11.58 14.91 40.01
N GLN A 98 -11.79 16.12 39.48
CA GLN A 98 -12.87 17.02 39.93
C GLN A 98 -13.92 17.36 38.85
N SER A 99 -13.63 17.20 37.56
CA SER A 99 -14.51 17.63 36.45
C SER A 99 -15.63 16.64 36.08
N GLY A 100 -15.99 15.72 36.98
CA GLY A 100 -16.99 14.67 36.73
C GLY A 100 -18.45 15.03 37.05
N MET A 101 -18.71 16.17 37.70
CA MET A 101 -20.06 16.58 38.12
C MET A 101 -20.74 17.45 37.07
N GLY A 102 -21.24 16.82 36.00
CA GLY A 102 -22.05 17.47 34.97
C GLY A 102 -23.22 16.58 34.54
N ASN A 103 -24.44 17.11 34.67
CA ASN A 103 -25.73 16.43 34.51
C ASN A 103 -25.76 15.26 33.49
N ALA A 104 -25.59 14.04 33.99
CA ALA A 104 -26.01 12.83 33.28
C ALA A 104 -27.55 12.72 33.34
N PRO A 105 -28.22 12.16 32.31
CA PRO A 105 -29.62 11.76 32.44
C PRO A 105 -29.74 10.69 33.53
N PRO A 106 -30.88 10.62 34.26
CA PRO A 106 -31.04 9.66 35.34
C PRO A 106 -30.95 8.23 34.80
N LEU A 107 -29.98 7.47 35.29
CA LEU A 107 -29.86 6.05 35.01
C LEU A 107 -31.11 5.34 35.55
N THR A 108 -31.81 4.62 34.67
CA THR A 108 -32.92 3.75 35.08
C THR A 108 -32.38 2.73 36.08
N PRO A 109 -33.04 2.47 37.23
CA PRO A 109 -32.47 1.66 38.32
C PRO A 109 -32.40 0.16 37.96
N GLY A 110 -31.40 -0.21 37.17
CA GLY A 110 -31.17 -1.56 36.68
C GLY A 110 -30.08 -2.28 37.45
N ILE A 111 -30.45 -3.34 38.20
CA ILE A 111 -29.57 -4.41 38.70
C ILE A 111 -28.55 -4.01 39.80
N HIS A 112 -28.01 -2.79 39.78
CA HIS A 112 -26.96 -2.27 40.68
C HIS A 112 -27.36 -2.11 42.16
N GLY A 113 -28.45 -2.72 42.62
CA GLY A 113 -28.83 -2.78 44.03
C GLY A 113 -28.70 -4.16 44.68
N ASN A 114 -28.58 -5.25 43.89
CA ASN A 114 -28.91 -6.58 44.39
C ASN A 114 -27.74 -7.54 44.61
N ILE A 115 -26.49 -7.23 44.22
CA ILE A 115 -25.39 -8.23 44.28
C ILE A 115 -25.12 -8.75 45.70
N SER A 116 -25.31 -7.90 46.72
CA SER A 116 -25.22 -8.24 48.15
C SER A 116 -26.36 -9.12 48.67
N GLN A 117 -27.44 -9.27 47.91
CA GLN A 117 -28.55 -10.21 48.16
C GLN A 117 -28.41 -11.52 47.38
N ILE A 118 -27.40 -11.62 46.51
CA ILE A 118 -27.23 -12.70 45.52
C ILE A 118 -25.96 -13.52 45.77
N ALA A 119 -24.89 -12.88 46.24
CA ALA A 119 -23.66 -13.58 46.59
C ALA A 119 -23.88 -14.44 47.84
N ASP A 120 -23.43 -15.70 47.79
CA ASP A 120 -23.43 -16.60 48.95
C ASP A 120 -22.62 -16.00 50.12
N ILE A 121 -21.61 -15.17 49.80
CA ILE A 121 -20.82 -14.37 50.74
C ILE A 121 -20.72 -12.94 50.17
N TRP A 122 -21.17 -11.93 50.93
CA TRP A 122 -20.97 -10.50 50.62
C TRP A 122 -20.17 -9.82 51.74
N ILE A 123 -19.04 -9.21 51.37
CA ILE A 123 -18.18 -8.44 52.26
C ILE A 123 -18.19 -6.98 51.79
N LYS A 124 -18.57 -6.09 52.71
CA LYS A 124 -18.51 -4.64 52.51
C LYS A 124 -17.06 -4.17 52.60
N ALA A 125 -16.57 -3.46 51.59
CA ALA A 125 -15.19 -2.96 51.63
C ALA A 125 -14.99 -1.94 52.76
N GLU A 126 -16.02 -1.18 53.14
CA GLU A 126 -15.95 -0.19 54.21
C GLU A 126 -16.06 -0.75 55.64
N THR A 127 -16.12 -2.08 55.82
CA THR A 127 -16.14 -2.71 57.15
C THR A 127 -15.01 -3.75 57.34
N PRO A 128 -13.72 -3.35 57.22
CA PRO A 128 -12.62 -4.17 57.71
C PRO A 128 -12.62 -4.24 59.25
N VAL A 129 -11.98 -5.26 59.80
CA VAL A 129 -11.90 -5.53 61.26
C VAL A 129 -11.02 -4.50 61.97
N ASP A 130 -9.90 -4.15 61.34
CA ASP A 130 -8.98 -3.09 61.76
C ASP A 130 -8.27 -2.56 60.51
N ALA A 131 -8.37 -1.27 60.19
CA ALA A 131 -7.72 -0.70 59.02
C ALA A 131 -7.36 0.78 59.21
N PRO A 132 -6.12 1.20 58.91
CA PRO A 132 -5.72 2.61 58.90
C PRO A 132 -6.24 3.38 57.66
N LEU A 133 -7.12 2.77 56.84
CA LEU A 133 -7.48 3.31 55.52
C LEU A 133 -8.66 4.27 55.56
N ARG A 134 -8.59 5.32 54.74
CA ARG A 134 -9.66 6.31 54.60
C ARG A 134 -10.89 5.69 53.92
N ILE A 135 -12.00 5.66 54.66
CA ILE A 135 -13.33 5.41 54.13
C ILE A 135 -13.87 6.73 53.58
N GLU A 136 -14.14 6.79 52.28
CA GLU A 136 -14.69 7.99 51.62
C GLU A 136 -16.14 7.76 51.17
N HIS A 137 -17.00 8.71 51.53
CA HIS A 137 -18.35 8.76 50.97
C HIS A 137 -18.32 9.09 49.48
N CYS A 138 -19.05 8.31 48.69
CA CYS A 138 -19.24 8.50 47.26
C CYS A 138 -20.71 8.24 46.93
N THR A 139 -21.27 8.93 45.93
CA THR A 139 -22.72 8.94 45.66
C THR A 139 -23.27 7.65 45.05
N ASP A 140 -22.40 6.84 44.44
CA ASP A 140 -22.74 5.72 43.54
C ASP A 140 -22.02 4.34 43.71
N PRO A 141 -21.31 4.01 44.81
CA PRO A 141 -21.00 2.62 45.17
C PRO A 141 -22.14 1.96 45.96
N PHE A 142 -22.18 0.62 46.01
CA PHE A 142 -23.27 -0.16 46.65
C PHE A 142 -23.45 0.18 48.14
N SER A 143 -22.35 0.46 48.82
CA SER A 143 -22.24 0.85 50.23
C SER A 143 -22.41 2.35 50.50
N LYS A 144 -22.44 3.18 49.45
CA LYS A 144 -22.24 4.66 49.52
C LYS A 144 -20.87 5.07 50.11
N ARG A 145 -19.92 4.14 50.26
CA ARG A 145 -18.62 4.31 50.93
C ARG A 145 -17.55 3.38 50.34
N ILE A 146 -16.49 3.92 49.75
CA ILE A 146 -15.34 3.11 49.31
C ILE A 146 -14.20 3.22 50.31
N VAL A 147 -13.37 2.17 50.41
CA VAL A 147 -12.02 2.30 50.98
C VAL A 147 -11.09 2.80 49.89
N ARG A 148 -10.34 3.87 50.18
CA ARG A 148 -9.48 4.55 49.20
C ARG A 148 -8.16 5.00 49.82
N VAL A 149 -7.07 4.77 49.09
CA VAL A 149 -5.79 5.47 49.29
C VAL A 149 -5.39 6.09 47.96
N LEU A 150 -5.30 7.42 47.91
CA LEU A 150 -4.60 8.16 46.85
C LEU A 150 -3.64 9.14 47.53
N ALA A 151 -2.40 8.73 47.74
CA ALA A 151 -1.41 9.50 48.49
C ALA A 151 -0.05 9.50 47.78
N ALA A 152 0.59 10.66 47.72
CA ALA A 152 1.94 10.77 47.18
C ALA A 152 2.97 10.16 48.15
N ASN A 153 2.97 10.63 49.41
CA ASN A 153 3.80 10.12 50.51
C ASN A 153 3.04 10.17 51.85
N PRO A 154 2.42 9.07 52.28
CA PRO A 154 2.38 8.67 53.69
C PRO A 154 3.70 7.97 54.07
N ASP A 155 4.07 7.98 55.35
CA ASP A 155 5.26 7.26 55.86
C ASP A 155 5.04 5.74 55.99
N GLU A 156 3.83 5.26 55.72
CA GLU A 156 3.42 3.86 55.73
C GLU A 156 4.11 3.06 54.61
N LYS A 157 4.66 1.90 54.98
CA LYS A 157 5.40 0.99 54.08
C LYS A 157 4.53 -0.12 53.50
N GLU A 158 3.41 -0.41 54.14
CA GLU A 158 2.48 -1.49 53.82
C GLU A 158 1.11 -1.10 54.34
N PHE A 159 0.08 -1.35 53.52
CA PHE A 159 -1.31 -1.14 53.87
C PHE A 159 -2.04 -2.49 53.90
N LEU A 160 -2.90 -2.68 54.92
CA LEU A 160 -3.65 -3.91 55.15
C LEU A 160 -5.14 -3.59 55.35
N THR A 161 -6.00 -4.46 54.80
CA THR A 161 -7.44 -4.48 55.08
C THR A 161 -7.88 -5.92 55.37
N PRO A 162 -7.99 -6.31 56.65
CA PRO A 162 -8.53 -7.59 57.07
C PRO A 162 -10.07 -7.52 57.16
N TYR A 163 -10.74 -8.54 56.64
CA TYR A 163 -12.19 -8.70 56.67
C TYR A 163 -12.51 -10.06 57.30
N GLU A 164 -13.38 -10.09 58.30
CA GLU A 164 -13.93 -11.34 58.83
C GLU A 164 -15.37 -11.52 58.32
N PHE A 165 -15.70 -12.75 57.94
CA PHE A 165 -16.98 -13.10 57.32
C PHE A 165 -17.41 -14.51 57.73
N GLU A 166 -18.72 -14.70 57.87
CA GLU A 166 -19.31 -16.01 58.19
C GLU A 166 -19.58 -16.80 56.90
N VAL A 167 -19.09 -18.03 56.85
CA VAL A 167 -19.45 -19.04 55.85
C VAL A 167 -20.44 -20.00 56.48
N LYS A 168 -21.66 -20.09 55.93
CA LYS A 168 -22.76 -20.85 56.53
C LYS A 168 -22.75 -22.33 56.16
N ASP A 169 -22.36 -22.63 54.93
CA ASP A 169 -22.25 -23.98 54.40
C ASP A 169 -20.80 -24.23 53.98
N ALA A 170 -20.21 -25.37 54.35
CA ALA A 170 -18.94 -25.78 53.78
C ALA A 170 -19.06 -26.01 52.26
N GLY A 171 -18.04 -25.65 51.48
CA GLY A 171 -18.06 -25.83 50.02
C GLY A 171 -16.94 -25.09 49.26
N ASN A 172 -16.99 -25.19 47.93
CA ASN A 172 -16.04 -24.53 47.04
C ASN A 172 -16.60 -23.18 46.58
N TYR A 173 -15.93 -22.08 46.95
CA TYR A 173 -16.30 -20.71 46.59
C TYR A 173 -15.34 -20.14 45.54
N LYS A 174 -15.84 -19.25 44.65
CA LYS A 174 -15.01 -18.41 43.77
C LYS A 174 -15.20 -16.95 44.17
N PHE A 175 -14.09 -16.26 44.43
CA PHE A 175 -14.10 -14.90 44.96
C PHE A 175 -13.70 -13.84 43.92
N TYR A 176 -14.26 -12.64 44.08
CA TYR A 176 -13.95 -11.45 43.30
C TYR A 176 -14.01 -10.20 44.18
N ALA A 177 -13.15 -9.21 43.91
CA ALA A 177 -13.14 -7.92 44.59
C ALA A 177 -13.25 -6.76 43.59
N ALA A 178 -14.09 -5.77 43.89
CA ALA A 178 -14.29 -4.58 43.08
C ALA A 178 -13.17 -3.56 43.38
N LEU A 179 -12.03 -3.71 42.68
CA LEU A 179 -10.75 -3.06 42.96
C LEU A 179 -10.30 -2.10 41.85
N ILE A 180 -9.39 -1.18 42.18
CA ILE A 180 -8.66 -0.40 41.18
C ILE A 180 -7.92 -1.34 40.19
N PRO A 181 -7.97 -1.11 38.86
CA PRO A 181 -7.52 -2.07 37.84
C PRO A 181 -6.08 -2.55 38.04
N GLN A 182 -5.89 -3.85 38.29
CA GLN A 182 -4.59 -4.34 38.78
C GLN A 182 -3.51 -4.35 37.69
N GLY A 183 -2.27 -4.03 38.07
CA GLY A 183 -1.12 -4.00 37.15
C GLY A 183 -1.08 -2.83 36.14
N GLU A 184 -1.99 -1.86 36.24
CA GLU A 184 -1.87 -0.58 35.51
C GLU A 184 -0.69 0.26 36.00
N SER A 185 -0.30 1.29 35.26
CA SER A 185 0.72 2.25 35.71
C SER A 185 0.27 3.13 36.89
N TYR A 186 -1.04 3.19 37.18
CA TYR A 186 -1.66 4.06 38.16
C TYR A 186 -2.31 3.34 39.34
N ALA A 187 -2.16 2.02 39.45
CA ALA A 187 -2.67 1.19 40.56
C ALA A 187 -1.51 0.59 41.37
N SER A 188 -1.64 0.58 42.71
CA SER A 188 -0.76 -0.21 43.56
C SER A 188 -1.06 -1.70 43.36
N PRO A 189 -0.04 -2.57 43.23
CA PRO A 189 -0.23 -4.02 43.24
C PRO A 189 -0.86 -4.50 44.55
N VAL A 190 -1.92 -5.30 44.44
CA VAL A 190 -2.65 -5.89 45.57
C VAL A 190 -2.37 -7.38 45.67
N GLU A 191 -2.09 -7.80 46.90
CA GLU A 191 -2.02 -9.18 47.35
C GLU A 191 -3.23 -9.52 48.21
N TYR A 192 -3.57 -10.81 48.30
CA TYR A 192 -4.62 -11.32 49.16
C TYR A 192 -4.24 -12.66 49.78
N ARG A 193 -4.85 -13.00 50.91
CA ARG A 193 -4.85 -14.35 51.49
C ARG A 193 -6.17 -14.64 52.20
N PHE A 194 -6.52 -15.92 52.31
CA PHE A 194 -7.59 -16.39 53.19
C PHE A 194 -6.96 -17.03 54.44
N ASP A 195 -7.54 -16.77 55.61
CA ASP A 195 -7.12 -17.26 56.92
C ASP A 195 -5.60 -17.14 57.17
N GLN A 196 -4.87 -18.26 57.26
CA GLN A 196 -3.41 -18.30 57.44
C GLN A 196 -2.67 -18.78 56.17
N GLU A 197 -3.27 -18.65 55.00
CA GLU A 197 -2.59 -18.94 53.72
C GLU A 197 -1.41 -18.00 53.43
N GLU A 198 -0.55 -18.46 52.52
CA GLU A 198 0.47 -17.64 51.86
C GLU A 198 -0.16 -16.52 51.00
N TRP A 199 0.54 -15.39 50.91
CA TRP A 199 0.10 -14.22 50.14
C TRP A 199 0.11 -14.48 48.63
N GLN A 200 -0.99 -14.18 47.96
CA GLN A 200 -1.16 -14.36 46.53
C GLN A 200 -1.36 -13.01 45.83
N LYS A 201 -0.54 -12.70 44.81
CA LYS A 201 -0.73 -11.52 43.96
C LYS A 201 -1.98 -11.68 43.09
N ILE A 202 -2.84 -10.66 43.04
CA ILE A 202 -4.00 -10.66 42.15
C ILE A 202 -3.49 -10.68 40.70
N ILE A 203 -3.89 -11.71 39.94
CA ILE A 203 -3.44 -11.88 38.55
C ILE A 203 -4.19 -10.87 37.67
N PRO A 204 -3.51 -9.89 37.05
CA PRO A 204 -4.18 -8.82 36.31
C PRO A 204 -4.99 -9.34 35.12
N ILE A 205 -6.26 -8.92 35.00
CA ILE A 205 -7.11 -9.25 33.84
C ILE A 205 -6.45 -8.76 32.54
N LYS A 206 -6.26 -9.66 31.57
CA LYS A 206 -5.65 -9.40 30.27
C LYS A 206 -6.74 -9.10 29.22
N GLY A 207 -6.92 -7.83 28.86
CA GLY A 207 -7.86 -7.42 27.80
C GLY A 207 -8.47 -6.04 28.04
N LYS A 208 -9.56 -5.73 27.34
CA LYS A 208 -10.38 -4.54 27.65
C LYS A 208 -11.15 -4.83 28.95
N ARG A 209 -10.73 -4.18 30.03
CA ARG A 209 -11.29 -4.36 31.38
C ARG A 209 -12.65 -3.68 31.51
N ILE A 210 -13.54 -4.26 32.31
CA ILE A 210 -14.90 -3.77 32.47
C ILE A 210 -15.01 -3.01 33.79
N LYS A 211 -15.28 -1.71 33.65
CA LYS A 211 -15.33 -0.73 34.73
C LYS A 211 -16.63 -0.86 35.53
N TRP A 212 -16.58 -0.43 36.78
CA TRP A 212 -17.62 -0.57 37.79
C TRP A 212 -17.71 0.70 38.65
N GLY A 213 -18.91 0.99 39.16
CA GLY A 213 -19.28 2.27 39.77
C GLY A 213 -19.32 3.44 38.78
N VAL A 214 -20.08 4.50 39.10
CA VAL A 214 -20.23 5.67 38.20
C VAL A 214 -18.89 6.40 37.96
N SER A 215 -17.95 6.33 38.91
CA SER A 215 -16.57 6.82 38.75
C SER A 215 -15.78 6.11 37.65
N ASN A 216 -16.24 4.95 37.17
CA ASN A 216 -15.56 4.13 36.17
C ASN A 216 -14.10 3.78 36.56
N ALA A 217 -13.77 3.75 37.84
CA ALA A 217 -12.40 3.73 38.37
C ALA A 217 -11.94 2.36 38.89
N ILE A 218 -12.84 1.40 39.04
CA ILE A 218 -12.61 0.05 39.60
C ILE A 218 -13.20 -1.04 38.68
N ASN A 219 -12.75 -2.29 38.81
CA ASN A 219 -13.27 -3.48 38.11
C ASN A 219 -13.46 -4.65 39.09
N TRP A 220 -14.22 -5.68 38.72
CA TRP A 220 -14.15 -6.98 39.41
C TRP A 220 -12.89 -7.76 39.01
N GLU A 221 -11.87 -7.75 39.87
CA GLU A 221 -10.69 -8.62 39.77
C GLU A 221 -10.98 -9.93 40.54
N SER A 222 -10.41 -11.08 40.13
CA SER A 222 -10.70 -12.38 40.77
C SER A 222 -9.66 -12.77 41.82
N LEU A 223 -10.14 -13.20 42.99
CA LEU A 223 -9.35 -13.76 44.10
C LEU A 223 -9.30 -15.30 44.05
N GLY A 224 -9.43 -15.88 42.85
CA GLY A 224 -9.37 -17.32 42.62
C GLY A 224 -10.57 -18.10 43.19
N ARG A 225 -10.32 -19.38 43.50
CA ARG A 225 -11.23 -20.28 44.21
C ARG A 225 -10.66 -20.62 45.59
N ARG A 226 -11.53 -20.96 46.53
CA ARG A 226 -11.20 -21.53 47.85
C ARG A 226 -12.23 -22.57 48.26
N GLU A 227 -11.78 -23.63 48.91
CA GLU A 227 -12.63 -24.53 49.67
C GLU A 227 -12.67 -24.01 51.10
N LEU A 228 -13.87 -23.73 51.62
CA LEU A 228 -14.07 -23.15 52.95
C LEU A 228 -14.99 -24.05 53.77
N THR A 229 -14.76 -24.08 55.07
CA THR A 229 -15.60 -24.75 56.07
C THR A 229 -16.81 -23.88 56.45
N ALA A 230 -17.77 -24.43 57.17
CA ALA A 230 -18.75 -23.60 57.87
C ALA A 230 -18.10 -23.00 59.13
N GLY A 231 -18.21 -21.69 59.33
CA GLY A 231 -17.56 -20.95 60.42
C GLY A 231 -17.18 -19.52 60.05
N ILE A 232 -16.43 -18.85 60.93
CA ILE A 232 -15.84 -17.54 60.66
C ILE A 232 -14.52 -17.73 59.90
N HIS A 233 -14.40 -17.06 58.77
CA HIS A 233 -13.19 -17.02 57.94
C HIS A 233 -12.70 -15.57 57.80
N ARG A 234 -11.42 -15.40 57.49
CA ARG A 234 -10.75 -14.11 57.34
C ARG A 234 -10.19 -13.95 55.92
N LEU A 235 -10.41 -12.81 55.30
CA LEU A 235 -9.80 -12.42 54.03
C LEU A 235 -9.02 -11.13 54.25
N GLU A 236 -7.73 -11.13 53.95
CA GLU A 236 -6.91 -9.93 54.05
C GLU A 236 -6.49 -9.49 52.65
N LEU A 237 -6.70 -8.22 52.31
CA LEU A 237 -6.10 -7.57 51.14
C LEU A 237 -4.96 -6.65 51.59
N ARG A 238 -3.85 -6.66 50.87
CA ARG A 238 -2.60 -5.98 51.21
C ARG A 238 -1.98 -5.28 50.01
N PHE A 239 -1.34 -4.13 50.22
CA PHE A 239 -0.50 -3.50 49.21
C PHE A 239 0.72 -2.81 49.84
N ASN A 240 1.91 -3.25 49.43
CA ASN A 240 3.23 -2.79 49.92
C ASN A 240 4.13 -2.26 48.78
N GLU A 241 3.60 -2.19 47.56
CA GLU A 241 4.24 -1.56 46.40
C GLU A 241 3.44 -0.31 45.97
N LYS A 242 4.13 0.80 45.71
CA LYS A 242 3.53 1.97 45.05
C LYS A 242 3.17 1.66 43.60
N ALA A 243 2.19 2.37 43.05
CA ALA A 243 1.91 2.36 41.62
C ALA A 243 3.12 2.86 40.82
N ARG A 244 3.24 2.45 39.54
CA ARG A 244 4.38 2.82 38.68
C ARG A 244 4.51 4.32 38.39
N ASN A 245 3.49 5.12 38.72
CA ASN A 245 3.52 6.59 38.67
C ASN A 245 4.11 7.24 39.93
N GLY A 246 4.53 6.47 40.94
CA GLY A 246 5.18 6.95 42.16
C GLY A 246 4.26 7.20 43.36
N ASN A 247 2.95 6.98 43.21
CA ASN A 247 1.95 7.20 44.27
C ASN A 247 1.42 5.89 44.84
N TRP A 248 0.92 5.90 46.07
CA TRP A 248 0.02 4.85 46.56
C TRP A 248 -1.37 5.04 45.96
N SER A 249 -1.94 3.96 45.43
CA SER A 249 -3.19 4.04 44.68
C SER A 249 -4.03 2.76 44.82
N PHE A 250 -5.01 2.80 45.74
CA PHE A 250 -5.93 1.72 46.06
C PHE A 250 -7.38 2.22 46.13
N MET A 251 -8.31 1.40 45.66
CA MET A 251 -9.75 1.58 45.81
C MET A 251 -10.41 0.21 45.96
N CYS A 252 -11.37 0.07 46.87
CA CYS A 252 -12.24 -1.11 47.00
C CYS A 252 -13.69 -0.70 47.34
N ASP A 253 -14.67 -1.30 46.65
CA ASP A 253 -16.13 -1.09 46.83
C ASP A 253 -16.82 -2.27 47.53
N GLY A 254 -16.48 -3.50 47.16
CA GLY A 254 -16.99 -4.71 47.81
C GLY A 254 -16.28 -5.97 47.36
N ILE A 255 -16.46 -7.05 48.10
CA ILE A 255 -15.89 -8.37 47.81
C ILE A 255 -17.02 -9.41 47.88
N VAL A 256 -17.03 -10.34 46.95
CA VAL A 256 -18.07 -11.38 46.79
C VAL A 256 -17.46 -12.76 46.70
N GLY A 257 -18.08 -13.73 47.35
CA GLY A 257 -17.84 -15.16 47.17
C GLY A 257 -19.08 -15.86 46.65
N PHE A 258 -18.91 -16.71 45.62
CA PHE A 258 -20.01 -17.49 45.02
C PHE A 258 -19.73 -18.98 45.06
N ARG A 259 -20.68 -19.75 45.61
CA ARG A 259 -20.52 -21.20 45.74
C ARG A 259 -20.63 -21.91 44.39
N GLN A 260 -19.67 -22.80 44.12
CA GLN A 260 -19.47 -23.49 42.86
C GLN A 260 -20.15 -24.88 42.85
N ASP A 261 -20.48 -25.42 44.03
CA ASP A 261 -21.04 -26.77 44.21
C ASP A 261 -22.46 -26.93 43.63
N ALA A 262 -23.14 -25.80 43.35
CA ALA A 262 -24.37 -25.74 42.57
C ALA A 262 -24.19 -26.11 41.08
N GLY A 263 -22.95 -26.39 40.64
CA GLY A 263 -22.59 -26.76 39.28
C GLY A 263 -22.15 -25.57 38.41
N LYS A 264 -21.38 -25.86 37.35
CA LYS A 264 -20.92 -24.83 36.40
C LYS A 264 -22.11 -24.05 35.82
N ILE A 265 -21.95 -22.73 35.69
CA ILE A 265 -22.91 -21.89 34.97
C ILE A 265 -23.07 -22.37 33.52
N LYS A 266 -24.32 -22.62 33.16
CA LYS A 266 -24.76 -22.95 31.81
C LYS A 266 -25.94 -22.04 31.46
N VAL A 267 -25.77 -21.24 30.41
CA VAL A 267 -26.87 -20.47 29.80
C VAL A 267 -27.67 -21.43 28.92
N ASN A 268 -28.95 -21.60 29.23
CA ASN A 268 -29.87 -22.44 28.46
C ASN A 268 -30.51 -21.67 27.31
N SER A 269 -30.73 -20.35 27.48
CA SER A 269 -31.16 -19.47 26.39
C SER A 269 -30.69 -18.03 26.62
N ILE A 270 -30.52 -17.31 25.50
CA ILE A 270 -30.48 -15.86 25.44
C ILE A 270 -31.65 -15.45 24.55
N LEU A 271 -32.47 -14.51 25.00
CA LEU A 271 -33.63 -13.97 24.30
C LEU A 271 -33.50 -12.44 24.19
N PHE A 272 -34.13 -11.88 23.16
CA PHE A 272 -34.32 -10.43 23.02
C PHE A 272 -35.82 -10.17 22.97
N ASN A 273 -36.30 -9.17 23.70
CA ASN A 273 -37.74 -8.87 23.76
C ASN A 273 -38.28 -8.30 22.43
N THR A 274 -37.41 -7.67 21.64
CA THR A 274 -37.65 -7.18 20.28
C THR A 274 -36.49 -7.58 19.36
N PRO A 275 -36.69 -7.62 18.03
CA PRO A 275 -35.57 -7.74 17.08
C PRO A 275 -34.59 -6.56 17.26
N PRO A 276 -33.30 -6.80 17.60
CA PRO A 276 -32.41 -5.70 17.98
C PRO A 276 -32.03 -4.77 16.80
N GLN A 277 -32.16 -3.45 16.97
CA GLN A 277 -31.75 -2.46 15.95
C GLN A 277 -30.56 -1.60 16.40
N ALA A 278 -29.92 -0.92 15.44
CA ALA A 278 -28.81 0.01 15.69
C ALA A 278 -29.29 1.25 16.46
N GLY A 279 -28.57 1.64 17.52
CA GLY A 279 -28.91 2.79 18.37
C GLY A 279 -29.91 2.49 19.50
N GLU A 280 -30.56 1.33 19.51
CA GLU A 280 -31.56 0.98 20.53
C GLU A 280 -30.94 0.40 21.82
N THR A 281 -31.58 0.69 22.96
CA THR A 281 -31.33 -0.04 24.21
C THR A 281 -32.21 -1.28 24.24
N VAL A 282 -31.62 -2.45 23.97
CA VAL A 282 -32.36 -3.71 23.83
C VAL A 282 -32.36 -4.51 25.13
N ALA A 283 -33.54 -4.97 25.54
CA ALA A 283 -33.69 -5.86 26.69
C ALA A 283 -33.31 -7.29 26.31
N VAL A 284 -32.35 -7.85 27.05
CA VAL A 284 -31.83 -9.21 26.92
C VAL A 284 -32.29 -10.01 28.12
N GLU A 285 -32.96 -11.14 27.87
CA GLU A 285 -33.34 -12.12 28.89
C GLU A 285 -32.46 -13.37 28.75
N VAL A 286 -32.01 -13.93 29.88
CA VAL A 286 -31.05 -15.04 29.90
C VAL A 286 -31.45 -16.06 30.96
N VAL A 287 -31.81 -17.27 30.53
CA VAL A 287 -32.14 -18.39 31.42
C VAL A 287 -30.86 -19.16 31.73
N VAL A 288 -30.50 -19.26 33.01
CA VAL A 288 -29.24 -19.85 33.51
C VAL A 288 -29.53 -20.99 34.49
N SER A 289 -28.64 -21.97 34.47
CA SER A 289 -28.58 -23.10 35.42
C SER A 289 -27.14 -23.28 35.91
N GLY A 290 -26.97 -23.95 37.06
CA GLY A 290 -25.72 -23.95 37.82
C GLY A 290 -25.77 -22.95 38.97
N GLY A 291 -24.59 -22.53 39.47
CA GLY A 291 -24.45 -21.46 40.46
C GLY A 291 -24.65 -20.04 39.91
N SER A 292 -24.17 -19.05 40.68
CA SER A 292 -24.24 -17.61 40.36
C SER A 292 -22.83 -17.02 40.19
N GLN A 293 -22.61 -16.10 39.25
CA GLN A 293 -21.29 -15.45 39.06
C GLN A 293 -21.36 -14.20 38.14
N PRO A 294 -20.40 -13.26 38.25
CA PRO A 294 -20.31 -12.11 37.36
C PRO A 294 -19.73 -12.50 35.99
N ALA A 295 -20.25 -11.91 34.92
CA ALA A 295 -19.95 -12.25 33.53
C ALA A 295 -19.88 -10.99 32.65
N ALA A 296 -19.39 -11.14 31.42
CA ALA A 296 -19.41 -10.11 30.40
C ALA A 296 -20.38 -10.46 29.26
N ALA A 297 -21.30 -9.54 28.95
CA ALA A 297 -22.13 -9.58 27.74
C ALA A 297 -21.37 -8.91 26.58
N VAL A 298 -20.67 -9.72 25.79
CA VAL A 298 -19.79 -9.27 24.70
C VAL A 298 -20.52 -9.31 23.36
N LEU A 299 -20.70 -8.16 22.72
CA LEU A 299 -21.16 -8.09 21.32
C LEU A 299 -19.96 -8.16 20.38
N SER A 300 -20.06 -8.97 19.33
CA SER A 300 -18.99 -9.13 18.34
C SER A 300 -19.51 -9.28 16.90
N LEU A 301 -18.65 -8.95 15.93
CA LEU A 301 -18.82 -9.22 14.50
C LEU A 301 -17.48 -9.73 13.95
N GLY A 302 -17.48 -10.85 13.22
CA GLY A 302 -16.23 -11.47 12.71
C GLY A 302 -15.21 -11.81 13.82
N GLY A 303 -15.68 -12.01 15.06
CA GLY A 303 -14.83 -12.14 16.26
C GLY A 303 -14.28 -10.82 16.83
N GLN A 304 -14.39 -9.69 16.11
CA GLN A 304 -14.05 -8.38 16.66
C GLN A 304 -15.12 -7.92 17.66
N VAL A 305 -14.70 -7.62 18.89
CA VAL A 305 -15.56 -7.04 19.94
C VAL A 305 -15.99 -5.62 19.57
N ILE A 306 -17.27 -5.32 19.80
CA ILE A 306 -17.90 -4.01 19.55
C ILE A 306 -18.14 -3.29 20.89
N LEU A 307 -18.91 -3.93 21.78
CA LEU A 307 -19.18 -3.50 23.15
C LEU A 307 -19.09 -4.71 24.08
N SER A 308 -18.97 -4.45 25.38
CA SER A 308 -18.82 -5.49 26.40
C SER A 308 -19.26 -4.92 27.75
N GLU A 309 -20.45 -5.32 28.20
CA GLU A 309 -21.02 -4.84 29.46
C GLU A 309 -20.90 -5.89 30.58
N SER A 310 -20.70 -5.44 31.82
CA SER A 310 -20.76 -6.30 33.00
C SER A 310 -22.21 -6.71 33.26
N VAL A 311 -22.45 -8.01 33.38
CA VAL A 311 -23.75 -8.57 33.73
C VAL A 311 -23.59 -9.58 34.86
N PHE A 312 -24.58 -9.65 35.75
CA PHE A 312 -24.60 -10.67 36.78
C PHE A 312 -25.51 -11.83 36.36
N LEU A 313 -25.03 -13.08 36.49
CA LEU A 313 -25.79 -14.29 36.14
C LEU A 313 -26.12 -15.09 37.40
N GLN A 314 -27.42 -15.32 37.62
CA GLN A 314 -28.01 -16.15 38.67
C GLN A 314 -28.68 -17.38 38.07
N ARG A 315 -28.83 -18.44 38.87
CA ARG A 315 -29.77 -19.53 38.56
C ARG A 315 -31.19 -18.97 38.34
N GLY A 316 -31.82 -19.32 37.21
CA GLY A 316 -33.13 -18.81 36.82
C GLY A 316 -33.06 -17.77 35.69
N THR A 317 -34.04 -16.87 35.63
CA THR A 317 -34.19 -15.88 34.55
C THR A 317 -33.55 -14.55 34.93
N ASN A 318 -32.52 -14.16 34.20
CA ASN A 318 -31.81 -12.89 34.35
C ASN A 318 -32.30 -11.92 33.27
N ARG A 319 -32.36 -10.63 33.56
CA ARG A 319 -32.69 -9.57 32.58
C ARG A 319 -31.71 -8.42 32.70
N PHE A 320 -31.19 -7.94 31.57
CA PHE A 320 -30.35 -6.75 31.49
C PHE A 320 -30.57 -6.02 30.15
N SER A 321 -30.06 -4.80 30.05
CA SER A 321 -30.19 -3.97 28.85
C SER A 321 -28.83 -3.75 28.19
N LEU A 322 -28.77 -3.72 26.86
CA LEU A 322 -27.58 -3.34 26.09
C LEU A 322 -27.92 -2.19 25.14
N THR A 323 -27.22 -1.06 25.25
CA THR A 323 -27.32 0.04 24.27
C THR A 323 -26.49 -0.30 23.05
N LEU A 324 -27.15 -0.62 21.94
CA LEU A 324 -26.49 -0.95 20.68
C LEU A 324 -26.00 0.33 19.97
N PRO A 325 -24.78 0.34 19.41
CA PRO A 325 -24.27 1.52 18.70
C PRO A 325 -25.12 1.90 17.47
N GLU A 326 -25.25 3.21 17.21
CA GLU A 326 -25.90 3.74 16.00
C GLU A 326 -25.21 3.30 14.69
N TYR A 327 -23.93 2.90 14.77
CA TYR A 327 -23.11 2.48 13.63
C TYR A 327 -23.05 0.95 13.44
N LEU A 328 -24.04 0.19 13.94
CA LEU A 328 -24.22 -1.19 13.50
C LEU A 328 -24.84 -1.21 12.09
N GLY A 329 -24.16 -1.86 11.15
CA GLY A 329 -24.64 -2.06 9.79
C GLY A 329 -25.45 -3.34 9.62
N ALA A 330 -25.82 -3.66 8.38
CA ALA A 330 -26.53 -4.88 8.04
C ALA A 330 -25.59 -6.09 8.08
N ASN A 331 -25.66 -6.89 9.15
CA ASN A 331 -24.88 -8.11 9.32
C ASN A 331 -25.48 -9.02 10.42
N THR A 332 -24.94 -10.23 10.56
CA THR A 332 -25.23 -11.12 11.69
C THR A 332 -24.22 -10.88 12.81
N TYR A 333 -24.71 -10.35 13.92
CA TYR A 333 -23.94 -10.08 15.14
C TYR A 333 -24.04 -11.24 16.12
N GLN A 334 -23.02 -11.41 16.96
CA GLN A 334 -22.99 -12.44 17.99
C GLN A 334 -22.84 -11.80 19.38
N ILE A 335 -23.82 -12.04 20.26
CA ILE A 335 -23.69 -11.83 21.70
C ILE A 335 -23.13 -13.10 22.35
N LYS A 336 -22.13 -12.94 23.20
CA LYS A 336 -21.61 -13.99 24.09
C LYS A 336 -21.74 -13.57 25.53
N LEU A 337 -21.97 -14.54 26.40
CA LEU A 337 -21.80 -14.41 27.84
C LEU A 337 -20.53 -15.17 28.22
N VAL A 338 -19.53 -14.46 28.74
CA VAL A 338 -18.21 -15.02 29.05
C VAL A 338 -17.77 -14.70 30.47
N SER A 339 -16.84 -15.49 31.00
CA SER A 339 -16.24 -15.31 32.33
C SER A 339 -15.42 -14.02 32.40
N LEU A 340 -15.52 -13.26 33.51
CA LEU A 340 -14.68 -12.08 33.72
C LEU A 340 -13.18 -12.44 33.86
N SER A 341 -12.88 -13.64 34.35
CA SER A 341 -11.50 -14.13 34.52
C SER A 341 -10.89 -14.76 33.26
N ASP A 342 -11.71 -15.18 32.30
CA ASP A 342 -11.26 -15.75 31.02
C ASP A 342 -12.33 -15.57 29.93
N SER A 343 -12.03 -14.76 28.92
CA SER A 343 -12.95 -14.50 27.79
C SER A 343 -13.16 -15.69 26.85
N ASN A 344 -12.40 -16.79 27.03
CA ASN A 344 -12.60 -18.05 26.33
C ASN A 344 -13.61 -18.97 27.02
N ASP A 345 -13.91 -18.75 28.31
CA ASP A 345 -14.90 -19.49 29.09
C ASP A 345 -16.32 -18.94 28.78
N VAL A 346 -16.90 -19.43 27.69
CA VAL A 346 -18.20 -18.97 27.14
C VAL A 346 -19.35 -19.76 27.78
N PHE A 347 -20.12 -19.09 28.65
CA PHE A 347 -21.30 -19.64 29.31
C PHE A 347 -22.49 -19.84 28.36
N GLY A 348 -22.56 -19.03 27.30
CA GLY A 348 -23.58 -19.09 26.26
C GLY A 348 -23.35 -18.06 25.15
N GLN A 349 -23.99 -18.28 24.00
CA GLN A 349 -23.93 -17.35 22.87
C GLN A 349 -25.22 -17.39 22.04
N ARG A 350 -25.57 -16.27 21.42
CA ARG A 350 -26.67 -16.16 20.44
C ARG A 350 -26.26 -15.22 19.31
N SER A 351 -26.79 -15.48 18.12
CA SER A 351 -26.72 -14.54 17.00
C SER A 351 -28.04 -13.81 16.79
N PHE A 352 -27.95 -12.58 16.28
CA PHE A 352 -29.07 -11.81 15.74
C PHE A 352 -28.61 -11.08 14.48
N THR A 353 -29.55 -10.74 13.60
CA THR A 353 -29.24 -10.13 12.31
C THR A 353 -29.91 -8.76 12.22
N ILE A 354 -29.12 -7.72 11.96
CA ILE A 354 -29.66 -6.45 11.47
C ILE A 354 -29.83 -6.61 9.96
N PRO A 355 -31.06 -6.51 9.41
CA PRO A 355 -31.30 -6.76 8.00
C PRO A 355 -30.72 -5.65 7.12
N ALA A 356 -30.36 -6.00 5.89
CA ALA A 356 -30.18 -5.01 4.84
C ALA A 356 -31.54 -4.54 4.31
N LEU A 357 -31.58 -3.38 3.64
CA LEU A 357 -32.76 -2.98 2.87
C LEU A 357 -33.03 -3.98 1.74
N PRO A 358 -34.26 -4.11 1.23
CA PRO A 358 -34.56 -4.94 0.08
C PRO A 358 -33.74 -4.52 -1.16
N PRO A 359 -33.30 -5.46 -2.01
CA PRO A 359 -32.63 -5.15 -3.27
C PRO A 359 -33.56 -4.39 -4.23
N THR A 360 -33.02 -3.38 -4.91
CA THR A 360 -33.76 -2.58 -5.91
C THR A 360 -34.05 -3.35 -7.20
N ILE A 361 -33.20 -4.31 -7.56
CA ILE A 361 -33.37 -5.18 -8.73
C ILE A 361 -33.54 -6.62 -8.24
N LEU A 362 -34.66 -7.23 -8.62
CA LEU A 362 -34.95 -8.66 -8.41
C LEU A 362 -34.32 -9.51 -9.52
N PRO A 363 -33.76 -10.69 -9.19
CA PRO A 363 -32.95 -11.48 -10.12
C PRO A 363 -33.80 -12.21 -11.17
N GLY A 364 -33.21 -12.41 -12.35
CA GLY A 364 -33.76 -13.31 -13.35
C GLY A 364 -33.59 -14.78 -13.00
N VAL A 365 -34.55 -15.61 -13.39
CA VAL A 365 -34.49 -17.07 -13.25
C VAL A 365 -34.71 -17.71 -14.62
N LEU A 366 -33.65 -18.26 -15.19
CA LEU A 366 -33.70 -19.03 -16.43
C LEU A 366 -34.35 -20.39 -16.16
N LYS A 367 -35.33 -20.77 -16.98
CA LYS A 367 -35.98 -22.09 -17.00
C LYS A 367 -35.30 -23.03 -18.00
N GLU A 368 -35.04 -22.52 -19.19
CA GLU A 368 -34.57 -23.29 -20.35
C GLU A 368 -33.82 -22.37 -21.31
N VAL A 369 -32.80 -22.89 -21.99
CA VAL A 369 -32.17 -22.21 -23.13
C VAL A 369 -31.88 -23.23 -24.23
N THR A 370 -32.31 -22.94 -25.45
CA THR A 370 -31.94 -23.69 -26.66
C THR A 370 -30.98 -22.87 -27.52
N VAL A 371 -30.18 -23.55 -28.35
CA VAL A 371 -29.22 -22.90 -29.27
C VAL A 371 -29.15 -23.73 -30.55
N GLU A 372 -29.50 -23.09 -31.67
CA GLU A 372 -29.54 -23.65 -33.02
C GLU A 372 -28.83 -22.71 -34.00
N GLY A 373 -27.75 -23.19 -34.64
CA GLY A 373 -26.91 -22.36 -35.48
C GLY A 373 -26.32 -21.17 -34.72
N ALA A 374 -26.80 -19.97 -35.05
CA ALA A 374 -26.46 -18.70 -34.38
C ALA A 374 -27.60 -18.12 -33.53
N VAL A 375 -28.77 -18.76 -33.50
CA VAL A 375 -29.97 -18.30 -32.75
C VAL A 375 -30.02 -19.00 -31.39
N CYS A 376 -30.56 -18.32 -30.39
CA CYS A 376 -30.85 -18.90 -29.08
C CYS A 376 -32.20 -18.42 -28.54
N ASP A 377 -33.01 -19.34 -28.03
CA ASP A 377 -34.23 -19.02 -27.28
C ASP A 377 -33.99 -19.22 -25.80
N ILE A 378 -34.35 -18.21 -25.00
CA ILE A 378 -34.15 -18.14 -23.56
C ILE A 378 -35.54 -18.02 -22.92
N ARG A 379 -35.93 -19.00 -22.10
CA ARG A 379 -37.20 -19.00 -21.36
C ARG A 379 -36.97 -18.75 -19.89
N PHE A 380 -37.81 -17.92 -19.28
CA PHE A 380 -37.78 -17.59 -17.86
C PHE A 380 -38.75 -18.47 -17.05
N ALA A 381 -38.47 -18.66 -15.77
CA ALA A 381 -39.33 -19.46 -14.89
C ALA A 381 -40.64 -18.73 -14.50
N SER A 382 -40.65 -17.40 -14.60
CA SER A 382 -41.81 -16.53 -14.38
C SER A 382 -41.62 -15.21 -15.14
N PRO A 383 -42.67 -14.39 -15.34
CA PRO A 383 -42.56 -13.09 -16.00
C PRO A 383 -41.58 -12.16 -15.27
N LEU A 384 -40.60 -11.62 -16.00
CA LEU A 384 -39.54 -10.78 -15.45
C LEU A 384 -40.09 -9.54 -14.72
N LYS A 385 -39.56 -9.24 -13.53
CA LYS A 385 -40.00 -8.09 -12.71
C LYS A 385 -39.35 -6.77 -13.13
N ASN A 386 -38.19 -6.84 -13.78
CA ASN A 386 -37.36 -5.72 -14.23
C ASN A 386 -36.84 -6.01 -15.64
N ASP A 387 -36.31 -4.99 -16.32
CA ASP A 387 -35.36 -5.21 -17.41
C ASP A 387 -34.09 -5.84 -16.83
N ILE A 388 -33.52 -6.83 -17.52
CA ILE A 388 -32.29 -7.52 -17.11
C ILE A 388 -31.45 -7.90 -18.33
N ASN A 389 -30.17 -8.13 -18.10
CA ASN A 389 -29.28 -8.72 -19.11
C ASN A 389 -29.15 -10.23 -18.88
N ILE A 390 -28.77 -10.96 -19.94
CA ILE A 390 -28.41 -12.37 -19.92
C ILE A 390 -27.05 -12.51 -20.59
N SER A 391 -26.03 -12.87 -19.81
CA SER A 391 -24.67 -13.10 -20.31
C SER A 391 -24.46 -14.57 -20.68
N CYS A 392 -23.98 -14.82 -21.90
CA CYS A 392 -23.58 -16.14 -22.40
C CYS A 392 -22.05 -16.22 -22.56
N PHE A 393 -21.40 -17.06 -21.76
CA PHE A 393 -19.95 -17.24 -21.77
C PHE A 393 -19.54 -18.43 -22.65
N LEU A 394 -18.66 -18.21 -23.63
CA LEU A 394 -18.10 -19.23 -24.52
C LEU A 394 -16.81 -19.81 -23.93
N PHE A 395 -16.89 -20.99 -23.31
CA PHE A 395 -15.74 -21.74 -22.82
C PHE A 395 -15.18 -22.70 -23.87
N VAL A 396 -13.87 -22.70 -24.06
CA VAL A 396 -13.11 -23.76 -24.77
C VAL A 396 -11.93 -24.16 -23.89
N LYS A 397 -11.73 -25.46 -23.64
CA LYS A 397 -10.68 -25.98 -22.73
C LYS A 397 -10.62 -25.22 -21.38
N GLU A 398 -11.77 -25.04 -20.73
CA GLU A 398 -11.91 -24.35 -19.43
C GLU A 398 -11.40 -22.89 -19.37
N LYS A 399 -11.31 -22.20 -20.51
CA LYS A 399 -11.12 -20.75 -20.57
C LYS A 399 -12.21 -20.08 -21.39
N VAL A 400 -12.63 -18.89 -20.97
CA VAL A 400 -13.57 -18.05 -21.74
C VAL A 400 -12.82 -17.41 -22.91
N TYR A 401 -13.43 -17.40 -24.10
CA TYR A 401 -12.86 -16.75 -25.29
C TYR A 401 -13.79 -15.70 -25.92
N ALA A 402 -15.10 -15.80 -25.71
CA ALA A 402 -16.08 -14.77 -26.04
C ALA A 402 -17.16 -14.72 -24.95
N VAL A 403 -17.83 -13.58 -24.83
CA VAL A 403 -19.07 -13.40 -24.07
C VAL A 403 -20.04 -12.64 -24.96
N GLU A 404 -21.31 -13.02 -24.93
CA GLU A 404 -22.41 -12.30 -25.59
C GLU A 404 -23.40 -11.85 -24.51
N THR A 405 -24.02 -10.68 -24.68
CA THR A 405 -25.05 -10.16 -23.77
C THR A 405 -26.37 -9.95 -24.54
N PHE A 406 -27.46 -10.51 -24.02
CA PHE A 406 -28.81 -10.31 -24.53
C PHE A 406 -29.64 -9.53 -23.51
N GLN A 407 -30.40 -8.52 -23.93
CA GLN A 407 -31.27 -7.76 -23.03
C GLN A 407 -32.71 -8.32 -23.07
N ALA A 408 -33.26 -8.64 -21.91
CA ALA A 408 -34.67 -8.99 -21.73
C ALA A 408 -35.43 -7.85 -21.04
N LYS A 409 -36.70 -7.72 -21.37
CA LYS A 409 -37.59 -6.66 -20.89
C LYS A 409 -38.54 -7.13 -19.79
N LYS A 410 -38.89 -6.22 -18.89
CA LYS A 410 -39.91 -6.43 -17.85
C LYS A 410 -41.19 -7.02 -18.46
N GLY A 411 -41.73 -8.05 -17.79
CA GLY A 411 -42.92 -8.79 -18.22
C GLY A 411 -42.65 -9.96 -19.19
N GLN A 412 -41.48 -10.05 -19.83
CA GLN A 412 -41.18 -11.16 -20.75
C GLN A 412 -41.10 -12.51 -20.02
N THR A 413 -41.53 -13.56 -20.73
CA THR A 413 -41.39 -14.99 -20.34
C THR A 413 -40.47 -15.77 -21.28
N GLN A 414 -40.22 -15.26 -22.49
CA GLN A 414 -39.22 -15.75 -23.44
C GLN A 414 -38.53 -14.57 -24.13
N LEU A 415 -37.27 -14.77 -24.51
CA LEU A 415 -36.46 -13.90 -25.39
C LEU A 415 -35.79 -14.75 -26.46
N THR A 416 -35.86 -14.33 -27.72
CA THR A 416 -35.07 -14.90 -28.82
C THR A 416 -33.91 -13.96 -29.14
N GLY A 417 -32.69 -14.48 -29.21
CA GLY A 417 -31.46 -13.75 -29.48
C GLY A 417 -30.66 -14.35 -30.63
N THR A 418 -29.70 -13.60 -31.16
CA THR A 418 -28.75 -14.07 -32.19
C THR A 418 -27.33 -13.69 -31.81
N PHE A 419 -26.41 -14.65 -31.82
CA PHE A 419 -25.00 -14.44 -31.52
C PHE A 419 -24.32 -13.58 -32.59
N SER A 420 -23.44 -12.69 -32.13
CA SER A 420 -22.69 -11.79 -32.99
C SER A 420 -21.69 -12.55 -33.88
N LYS A 421 -21.36 -11.96 -35.05
CA LYS A 421 -20.37 -12.53 -35.97
C LYS A 421 -19.01 -12.79 -35.29
N PRO A 422 -18.48 -11.92 -34.39
CA PRO A 422 -17.25 -12.22 -33.63
C PRO A 422 -17.37 -13.40 -32.64
N PHE A 423 -18.51 -13.56 -31.96
CA PHE A 423 -18.75 -14.71 -31.07
C PHE A 423 -18.74 -16.02 -31.87
N MET A 424 -19.54 -16.08 -32.93
CA MET A 424 -19.63 -17.25 -33.83
C MET A 424 -18.27 -17.57 -34.50
N ALA A 425 -17.52 -16.56 -34.93
CA ALA A 425 -16.19 -16.74 -35.51
C ALA A 425 -15.13 -17.21 -34.50
N THR A 426 -15.36 -17.02 -33.19
CA THR A 426 -14.51 -17.54 -32.11
C THR A 426 -14.88 -18.99 -31.76
N ALA A 427 -16.16 -19.35 -31.87
CA ALA A 427 -16.67 -20.69 -31.60
C ALA A 427 -16.41 -21.71 -32.73
N ALA A 428 -16.39 -21.24 -33.99
CA ALA A 428 -16.29 -22.07 -35.19
C ALA A 428 -15.15 -23.11 -35.16
N GLY A 429 -15.48 -24.37 -35.45
CA GLY A 429 -14.53 -25.49 -35.49
C GLY A 429 -14.01 -25.96 -34.13
N HIS A 430 -14.54 -25.46 -33.01
CA HIS A 430 -14.24 -25.95 -31.66
C HIS A 430 -15.46 -26.63 -31.03
N SER A 431 -15.21 -27.60 -30.15
CA SER A 431 -16.20 -28.06 -29.17
C SER A 431 -16.15 -27.09 -27.98
N ALA A 432 -17.29 -26.50 -27.66
CA ALA A 432 -17.41 -25.41 -26.69
C ALA A 432 -18.53 -25.67 -25.67
N LYS A 433 -18.37 -25.07 -24.49
CA LYS A 433 -19.35 -25.06 -23.41
C LYS A 433 -19.90 -23.64 -23.27
N LEU A 434 -21.18 -23.47 -23.57
CA LEU A 434 -21.91 -22.22 -23.36
C LEU A 434 -22.45 -22.21 -21.92
N VAL A 435 -22.30 -21.09 -21.22
CA VAL A 435 -22.90 -20.89 -19.89
C VAL A 435 -23.71 -19.60 -19.89
N PHE A 436 -25.04 -19.72 -19.76
CA PHE A 436 -25.97 -18.60 -19.67
C PHE A 436 -26.30 -18.28 -18.21
N ARG A 437 -26.33 -16.99 -17.87
CA ARG A 437 -26.82 -16.46 -16.58
C ARG A 437 -27.60 -15.16 -16.79
N ALA A 438 -28.67 -14.99 -16.02
CA ALA A 438 -29.29 -13.68 -15.83
C ALA A 438 -28.38 -12.75 -15.01
N CYS A 439 -28.57 -11.44 -15.18
CA CYS A 439 -27.77 -10.35 -14.62
C CYS A 439 -28.71 -9.26 -14.04
N PRO A 440 -28.89 -9.16 -12.70
CA PRO A 440 -28.50 -10.16 -11.70
C PRO A 440 -29.31 -11.45 -11.85
N GLY A 441 -28.75 -12.57 -11.37
CA GLY A 441 -29.41 -13.88 -11.37
C GLY A 441 -29.30 -14.57 -10.00
N ILE A 442 -30.02 -15.66 -9.78
CA ILE A 442 -29.80 -16.49 -8.59
C ILE A 442 -28.47 -17.26 -8.74
N THR A 443 -27.63 -17.31 -7.71
CA THR A 443 -26.27 -17.90 -7.79
C THR A 443 -26.23 -19.32 -8.36
N THR A 444 -27.17 -20.17 -7.97
CA THR A 444 -27.34 -21.55 -8.48
C THR A 444 -27.94 -21.63 -9.88
N ASN A 445 -28.67 -20.61 -10.34
CA ASN A 445 -29.33 -20.58 -11.64
C ASN A 445 -28.33 -20.24 -12.76
N LYS A 446 -28.01 -21.25 -13.57
CA LYS A 446 -27.25 -21.15 -14.82
C LYS A 446 -27.73 -22.25 -15.77
N VAL A 447 -27.80 -21.96 -17.06
CA VAL A 447 -28.02 -23.00 -18.08
C VAL A 447 -26.69 -23.26 -18.79
N THR A 448 -26.29 -24.52 -18.90
CA THR A 448 -25.01 -24.93 -19.48
C THR A 448 -25.25 -25.87 -20.65
N LEU A 449 -24.76 -25.53 -21.84
CA LEU A 449 -24.93 -26.31 -23.06
C LEU A 449 -23.58 -26.69 -23.65
N SER A 450 -23.40 -27.95 -24.01
CA SER A 450 -22.29 -28.36 -24.89
C SER A 450 -22.72 -28.24 -26.35
N ARG A 451 -21.88 -27.62 -27.19
CA ARG A 451 -22.10 -27.45 -28.63
C ARG A 451 -20.78 -27.57 -29.40
N LYS A 452 -20.82 -28.18 -30.58
CA LYS A 452 -19.72 -28.18 -31.55
C LYS A 452 -20.16 -27.30 -32.72
N PHE A 453 -19.52 -26.15 -32.90
CA PHE A 453 -19.91 -25.20 -33.93
C PHE A 453 -19.28 -25.56 -35.28
N PRO A 454 -20.02 -25.47 -36.41
CA PRO A 454 -19.50 -25.75 -37.74
C PRO A 454 -18.44 -24.74 -38.18
N GLY A 455 -17.74 -25.04 -39.27
CA GLY A 455 -16.72 -24.18 -39.88
C GLY A 455 -15.28 -24.55 -39.50
N SER A 456 -14.32 -23.83 -40.09
CA SER A 456 -12.89 -24.07 -39.90
C SER A 456 -12.36 -23.51 -38.58
N ARG A 457 -11.52 -24.30 -37.92
CA ARG A 457 -10.98 -24.00 -36.58
C ARG A 457 -9.91 -22.92 -36.63
N LYS A 458 -10.19 -21.74 -36.06
CA LYS A 458 -9.25 -20.60 -36.00
C LYS A 458 -8.34 -20.63 -34.76
N LYS A 459 -7.18 -19.95 -34.82
CA LYS A 459 -6.36 -19.64 -33.61
C LYS A 459 -7.26 -18.91 -32.62
N LEU A 460 -7.36 -19.42 -31.40
CA LEU A 460 -8.11 -18.76 -30.34
C LEU A 460 -7.36 -17.46 -29.93
N PRO A 461 -8.05 -16.31 -29.83
CA PRO A 461 -7.44 -15.09 -29.33
C PRO A 461 -7.10 -15.22 -27.84
N LYS A 462 -6.33 -14.28 -27.28
CA LYS A 462 -6.01 -14.21 -25.84
C LYS A 462 -7.27 -14.47 -24.96
N PRO A 463 -7.26 -15.35 -23.95
CA PRO A 463 -8.48 -15.68 -23.18
C PRO A 463 -9.06 -14.47 -22.44
N ILE A 464 -10.39 -14.47 -22.25
CA ILE A 464 -11.12 -13.44 -21.50
C ILE A 464 -11.06 -13.76 -20.01
N ASN A 465 -10.69 -12.77 -19.19
CA ASN A 465 -10.77 -12.88 -17.74
C ASN A 465 -12.18 -12.53 -17.25
N TYR A 466 -12.67 -13.23 -16.22
CA TYR A 466 -14.07 -13.18 -15.78
C TYR A 466 -14.25 -13.65 -14.33
N GLY A 467 -15.41 -13.33 -13.75
CA GLY A 467 -15.85 -13.87 -12.47
C GLY A 467 -17.36 -13.73 -12.28
N ILE A 468 -17.83 -14.14 -11.11
CA ILE A 468 -19.23 -14.04 -10.67
C ILE A 468 -19.17 -13.50 -9.24
N PHE A 469 -19.45 -12.22 -9.05
CA PHE A 469 -19.64 -11.65 -7.71
C PHE A 469 -20.97 -12.16 -7.14
N VAL A 470 -21.05 -12.30 -5.82
CA VAL A 470 -22.29 -12.63 -5.11
C VAL A 470 -22.52 -11.60 -4.02
N ASP A 471 -23.67 -10.93 -4.06
CA ASP A 471 -24.02 -9.90 -3.07
C ASP A 471 -24.65 -10.50 -1.79
N ARG A 472 -24.89 -9.64 -0.80
CA ARG A 472 -25.56 -9.93 0.48
C ARG A 472 -26.98 -10.51 0.37
N TYR A 473 -27.61 -10.48 -0.80
CA TYR A 473 -28.92 -11.07 -1.05
C TYR A 473 -28.81 -12.44 -1.76
N GLY A 474 -27.57 -12.90 -2.04
CA GLY A 474 -27.30 -14.15 -2.76
C GLY A 474 -27.42 -14.01 -4.28
N HIS A 475 -27.56 -12.80 -4.80
CA HIS A 475 -27.62 -12.53 -6.22
C HIS A 475 -26.23 -12.65 -6.85
N ALA A 476 -26.15 -13.38 -7.96
CA ALA A 476 -24.96 -13.48 -8.78
C ALA A 476 -24.91 -12.35 -9.82
N HIS A 477 -23.80 -11.62 -9.82
CA HIS A 477 -23.46 -10.56 -10.75
C HIS A 477 -22.28 -11.00 -11.63
N PRO A 478 -22.52 -11.42 -12.89
CA PRO A 478 -21.45 -11.83 -13.79
C PRO A 478 -20.62 -10.64 -14.27
N TRP A 479 -19.30 -10.80 -14.30
CA TRP A 479 -18.39 -9.78 -14.85
C TRP A 479 -17.29 -10.37 -15.72
N TYR A 480 -16.76 -9.56 -16.64
CA TYR A 480 -15.64 -9.93 -17.50
C TYR A 480 -14.87 -8.73 -18.04
N MET A 481 -13.63 -9.00 -18.48
CA MET A 481 -12.77 -8.03 -19.16
C MET A 481 -12.89 -8.17 -20.67
N SER A 482 -13.49 -7.18 -21.33
CA SER A 482 -13.83 -7.23 -22.75
C SER A 482 -12.59 -7.27 -23.67
N ARG A 483 -12.81 -7.59 -24.95
CA ARG A 483 -11.79 -7.51 -26.02
C ARG A 483 -11.15 -6.12 -26.15
N LYS A 484 -11.82 -5.07 -25.67
CA LYS A 484 -11.37 -3.68 -25.66
C LYS A 484 -10.72 -3.24 -24.33
N TYR A 485 -10.41 -4.18 -23.42
CA TYR A 485 -9.87 -3.91 -22.07
C TYR A 485 -10.86 -3.18 -21.12
N GLN A 486 -12.16 -3.20 -21.45
CA GLN A 486 -13.25 -2.65 -20.63
C GLN A 486 -13.68 -3.66 -19.56
N TYR A 487 -14.00 -3.18 -18.36
CA TYR A 487 -14.72 -3.95 -17.36
C TYR A 487 -16.21 -3.94 -17.71
N VAL A 488 -16.80 -5.12 -17.86
CA VAL A 488 -18.25 -5.32 -18.01
C VAL A 488 -18.79 -5.97 -16.74
N PHE A 489 -19.86 -5.44 -16.16
CA PHE A 489 -20.54 -5.91 -14.95
C PHE A 489 -22.05 -6.00 -15.24
N ASP A 490 -22.67 -7.15 -14.95
CA ASP A 490 -24.07 -7.44 -15.32
C ASP A 490 -24.40 -7.21 -16.81
N GLY A 491 -23.40 -7.38 -17.68
CA GLY A 491 -23.53 -7.15 -19.13
C GLY A 491 -23.34 -5.69 -19.57
N GLU A 492 -23.33 -4.73 -18.65
CA GLU A 492 -23.12 -3.29 -18.92
C GLU A 492 -21.64 -2.89 -18.78
N ILE A 493 -21.18 -1.91 -19.56
CA ILE A 493 -19.81 -1.41 -19.50
C ILE A 493 -19.66 -0.49 -18.26
N TYR A 494 -18.77 -0.87 -17.34
CA TYR A 494 -18.44 -0.04 -16.18
C TYR A 494 -17.24 0.85 -16.48
N PHE A 495 -17.51 2.15 -16.72
CA PHE A 495 -16.50 3.19 -16.88
C PHE A 495 -16.61 4.20 -15.70
N PRO A 496 -15.86 4.02 -14.61
CA PRO A 496 -15.94 4.92 -13.46
C PRO A 496 -15.42 6.32 -13.78
N VAL A 497 -16.11 7.36 -13.30
CA VAL A 497 -15.58 8.72 -13.25
C VAL A 497 -15.88 9.37 -11.90
N GLY A 498 -14.83 9.58 -11.12
CA GLY A 498 -14.89 10.15 -9.77
C GLY A 498 -13.49 10.19 -9.13
N GLY A 499 -13.29 9.74 -7.89
CA GLY A 499 -11.97 9.92 -7.26
C GLY A 499 -11.60 9.02 -6.09
N MET A 500 -10.31 9.10 -5.72
CA MET A 500 -9.76 8.46 -4.51
C MET A 500 -10.27 9.18 -3.26
N TRP A 501 -10.86 8.43 -2.33
CA TRP A 501 -11.32 8.91 -1.03
C TRP A 501 -10.49 8.29 0.09
N CYS A 502 -10.11 9.07 1.10
CA CYS A 502 -9.57 8.60 2.38
C CYS A 502 -10.55 8.96 3.53
N PRO A 503 -11.66 8.22 3.71
CA PRO A 503 -12.75 8.62 4.61
C PRO A 503 -12.29 8.92 6.04
N SER A 504 -12.82 9.99 6.64
CA SER A 504 -12.39 10.45 7.95
C SER A 504 -12.75 9.48 9.07
N THR A 505 -13.83 8.68 8.89
CA THR A 505 -14.25 7.60 9.80
C THR A 505 -13.35 6.38 9.68
N LEU A 506 -13.06 5.93 8.45
CA LEU A 506 -12.31 4.69 8.22
C LEU A 506 -10.79 4.88 8.35
N GLY A 507 -10.28 6.11 8.35
CA GLY A 507 -8.84 6.41 8.45
C GLY A 507 -8.16 6.08 9.78
N TYR A 508 -8.92 5.67 10.82
CA TYR A 508 -8.44 5.46 12.19
C TYR A 508 -9.08 4.23 12.86
N SER A 509 -8.31 3.56 13.73
CA SER A 509 -8.76 2.43 14.56
C SER A 509 -8.98 2.85 16.01
N GLY A 510 -9.93 2.24 16.72
CA GLY A 510 -10.13 2.46 18.16
C GLY A 510 -10.80 3.78 18.54
N LEU A 511 -11.55 4.39 17.61
CA LEU A 511 -12.36 5.58 17.88
C LEU A 511 -13.53 5.24 18.82
N ASP A 512 -13.92 6.20 19.67
CA ASP A 512 -15.14 6.13 20.47
C ASP A 512 -16.40 6.42 19.63
N SER A 513 -17.57 6.09 20.17
CA SER A 513 -18.86 6.22 19.48
C SER A 513 -19.22 7.66 19.07
N ALA A 514 -18.86 8.67 19.87
CA ALA A 514 -19.17 10.07 19.55
C ALA A 514 -18.24 10.60 18.45
N THR A 515 -16.96 10.24 18.49
CA THR A 515 -15.99 10.52 17.42
C THR A 515 -16.35 9.80 16.13
N ILE A 516 -16.84 8.55 16.19
CA ILE A 516 -17.38 7.83 15.02
C ILE A 516 -18.59 8.58 14.44
N LYS A 517 -19.57 8.95 15.27
CA LYS A 517 -20.77 9.69 14.83
C LYS A 517 -20.41 11.02 14.15
N LYS A 518 -19.50 11.80 14.73
CA LYS A 518 -19.02 13.07 14.16
C LYS A 518 -18.30 12.91 12.82
N ARG A 519 -17.49 11.85 12.67
CA ARG A 519 -16.77 11.56 11.42
C ARG A 519 -17.68 11.01 10.33
N LEU A 520 -18.64 10.15 10.69
CA LEU A 520 -19.66 9.66 9.76
C LEU A 520 -20.49 10.83 9.20
N GLU A 521 -20.83 11.82 10.02
CA GLU A 521 -21.58 12.99 9.56
C GLU A 521 -20.78 13.86 8.57
N HIS A 522 -19.48 14.05 8.82
CA HIS A 522 -18.60 14.72 7.87
C HIS A 522 -18.41 13.92 6.57
N ASP A 523 -18.26 12.59 6.66
CA ASP A 523 -18.12 11.71 5.50
C ASP A 523 -19.42 11.67 4.67
N LYS A 524 -20.61 11.76 5.28
CA LYS A 524 -21.90 11.95 4.58
C LYS A 524 -21.90 13.26 3.79
N GLN A 525 -21.62 14.39 4.45
CA GLN A 525 -21.64 15.71 3.82
C GLN A 525 -20.66 15.79 2.64
N THR A 526 -19.46 15.24 2.82
CA THR A 526 -18.46 15.10 1.74
C THR A 526 -19.00 14.30 0.56
N LEU A 527 -19.70 13.18 0.82
CA LEU A 527 -20.29 12.33 -0.21
C LEU A 527 -21.51 12.95 -0.90
N ASP A 528 -22.35 13.67 -0.17
CA ASP A 528 -23.56 14.27 -0.70
C ASP A 528 -23.20 15.39 -1.71
N ASN A 529 -22.14 16.18 -1.44
CA ASN A 529 -21.54 17.10 -2.42
C ASN A 529 -21.13 16.43 -3.75
N LEU A 530 -20.74 15.14 -3.73
CA LEU A 530 -20.36 14.40 -4.94
C LEU A 530 -21.61 14.00 -5.75
N LEU A 531 -22.64 13.54 -5.02
CA LEU A 531 -23.90 13.06 -5.57
C LEU A 531 -24.73 14.17 -6.23
N GLU A 532 -24.70 15.40 -5.71
CA GLU A 532 -25.30 16.59 -6.35
C GLU A 532 -24.83 16.80 -7.80
N TYR A 533 -23.62 16.37 -8.13
CA TYR A 533 -23.04 16.49 -9.47
C TYR A 533 -23.25 15.24 -10.34
N GLY A 534 -23.99 14.22 -9.86
CA GLY A 534 -24.18 12.94 -10.56
C GLY A 534 -22.91 12.06 -10.57
N LEU A 535 -21.97 12.36 -9.67
CA LEU A 535 -20.76 11.58 -9.48
C LEU A 535 -21.03 10.57 -8.36
N ASN A 536 -20.84 9.28 -8.65
CA ASN A 536 -21.17 8.18 -7.74
C ASN A 536 -20.13 7.05 -7.82
N ASP A 537 -18.93 7.34 -8.29
CA ASP A 537 -17.83 6.37 -8.42
C ASP A 537 -16.65 6.79 -7.55
N VAL A 538 -16.26 5.97 -6.58
CA VAL A 538 -15.09 6.22 -5.72
C VAL A 538 -14.19 4.98 -5.61
N TYR A 539 -13.02 5.14 -5.01
CA TYR A 539 -12.43 4.03 -4.27
C TYR A 539 -11.89 4.48 -2.92
N LEU A 540 -11.93 3.57 -1.96
CA LEU A 540 -11.57 3.83 -0.57
C LEU A 540 -10.09 3.46 -0.35
N ASN A 541 -9.26 4.44 -0.03
CA ASN A 541 -7.87 4.30 0.39
C ASN A 541 -7.74 4.57 1.91
N LEU A 542 -6.72 4.01 2.54
CA LEU A 542 -6.39 4.11 3.98
C LEU A 542 -7.54 3.71 4.93
N ALA A 543 -8.48 2.90 4.43
CA ALA A 543 -9.68 2.45 5.15
C ALA A 543 -9.36 1.32 6.15
N GLY A 544 -8.82 1.68 7.31
CA GLY A 544 -8.38 0.75 8.37
C GLY A 544 -9.38 0.49 9.51
N GLY A 545 -10.47 1.27 9.61
CA GLY A 545 -11.40 1.29 10.76
C GLY A 545 -12.02 -0.06 11.18
N ALA A 546 -12.71 -0.12 12.33
CA ALA A 546 -13.27 -1.36 12.87
C ALA A 546 -14.34 -2.01 11.97
N LEU A 547 -14.47 -3.34 12.02
CA LEU A 547 -15.33 -4.11 11.12
C LEU A 547 -16.82 -3.67 11.11
N PRO A 548 -17.49 -3.37 12.25
CA PRO A 548 -18.87 -2.87 12.24
C PRO A 548 -18.98 -1.50 11.56
N VAL A 549 -17.98 -0.64 11.78
CA VAL A 549 -17.90 0.71 11.18
C VAL A 549 -17.66 0.61 9.68
N ARG A 550 -16.86 -0.36 9.21
CA ARG A 550 -16.75 -0.69 7.77
C ARG A 550 -18.10 -1.13 7.21
N GLN A 551 -18.81 -2.05 7.87
CA GLN A 551 -20.12 -2.50 7.39
C GLN A 551 -21.09 -1.33 7.24
N TYR A 552 -21.29 -0.53 8.29
CA TYR A 552 -22.20 0.63 8.26
C TYR A 552 -21.81 1.66 7.19
N PHE A 553 -20.51 1.93 7.03
CA PHE A 553 -20.01 2.85 6.01
C PHE A 553 -20.29 2.32 4.60
N LEU A 554 -20.06 1.03 4.35
CA LEU A 554 -20.38 0.42 3.05
C LEU A 554 -21.90 0.44 2.80
N ASP A 555 -22.72 0.13 3.81
CA ASP A 555 -24.19 0.25 3.71
C ASP A 555 -24.65 1.67 3.38
N MET A 556 -23.93 2.70 3.83
CA MET A 556 -24.19 4.09 3.48
C MET A 556 -23.91 4.39 2.00
N LEU A 557 -22.88 3.77 1.42
CA LEU A 557 -22.59 3.84 -0.02
C LEU A 557 -23.67 3.11 -0.83
N GLU A 558 -24.02 1.89 -0.43
CA GLU A 558 -25.07 1.08 -1.08
C GLU A 558 -26.42 1.80 -1.09
N ARG A 559 -26.84 2.38 0.05
CA ARG A 559 -28.08 3.19 0.17
C ARG A 559 -28.09 4.45 -0.69
N ARG A 560 -26.92 4.94 -1.12
CA ARG A 560 -26.75 6.14 -1.96
C ARG A 560 -26.48 5.81 -3.44
N GLY A 561 -26.48 4.53 -3.82
CA GLY A 561 -26.16 4.11 -5.19
C GLY A 561 -24.71 4.40 -5.60
N VAL A 562 -23.78 4.42 -4.63
CA VAL A 562 -22.37 4.75 -4.85
C VAL A 562 -21.58 3.49 -5.17
N HIS A 563 -20.97 3.45 -6.35
CA HIS A 563 -19.99 2.44 -6.75
C HIS A 563 -18.65 2.65 -6.05
N TYR A 564 -18.05 1.57 -5.53
CA TYR A 564 -16.76 1.67 -4.83
C TYR A 564 -15.77 0.56 -5.19
N GLY A 565 -14.51 0.96 -5.39
CA GLY A 565 -13.35 0.10 -5.18
C GLY A 565 -12.86 0.14 -3.73
N TYR A 566 -12.13 -0.87 -3.28
CA TYR A 566 -11.54 -0.92 -1.93
C TYR A 566 -10.04 -1.24 -1.99
N GLN A 567 -9.18 -0.32 -1.57
CA GLN A 567 -7.73 -0.54 -1.56
C GLN A 567 -7.30 -1.30 -0.29
N LEU A 568 -6.50 -2.35 -0.48
CA LEU A 568 -6.04 -3.22 0.59
C LEU A 568 -4.67 -2.74 1.09
N GLY A 569 -4.55 -2.53 2.41
CA GLY A 569 -3.42 -1.79 2.98
C GLY A 569 -2.06 -2.47 2.80
N ASN A 570 -1.00 -1.67 2.64
CA ASN A 570 0.36 -2.16 2.43
C ASN A 570 0.83 -3.18 3.47
N ALA A 571 1.48 -4.24 3.02
CA ALA A 571 2.35 -5.06 3.85
C ALA A 571 3.81 -4.64 3.58
N LYS A 572 4.54 -4.29 4.64
CA LYS A 572 5.95 -3.86 4.59
C LYS A 572 6.77 -4.76 5.51
N ASN A 573 7.92 -5.22 5.04
CA ASN A 573 8.85 -6.05 5.82
C ASN A 573 10.27 -5.48 5.77
N THR A 574 11.06 -5.76 6.80
CA THR A 574 12.52 -5.68 6.71
C THR A 574 13.03 -6.95 6.05
N ILE A 575 13.75 -6.85 4.94
CA ILE A 575 14.34 -8.01 4.24
C ILE A 575 15.87 -7.84 4.22
N PRO A 576 16.65 -8.77 4.81
CA PRO A 576 18.11 -8.77 4.70
C PRO A 576 18.51 -8.70 3.23
N SER A 577 19.37 -7.74 2.86
CA SER A 577 19.69 -7.46 1.45
C SER A 577 21.12 -6.96 1.28
N PHE A 578 21.92 -7.62 0.44
CA PHE A 578 23.23 -7.10 0.06
C PHE A 578 23.09 -5.87 -0.83
N PHE A 579 23.85 -4.82 -0.51
CA PHE A 579 23.89 -3.58 -1.28
C PHE A 579 24.85 -3.72 -2.46
N ILE A 580 24.32 -3.75 -3.69
CA ILE A 580 25.13 -3.87 -4.90
C ILE A 580 25.59 -2.49 -5.34
N SER A 581 26.92 -2.33 -5.37
CA SER A 581 27.64 -1.11 -5.71
C SER A 581 28.88 -1.46 -6.54
N ARG A 582 29.57 -0.42 -7.00
CA ARG A 582 30.84 -0.46 -7.72
C ARG A 582 31.56 0.87 -7.51
N ASP A 583 32.85 0.91 -7.84
CA ASP A 583 33.59 2.16 -7.80
C ASP A 583 33.21 3.11 -8.94
N ASN A 584 33.05 4.38 -8.60
CA ASN A 584 32.90 5.49 -9.54
C ASN A 584 34.05 6.50 -9.36
N PRO A 585 35.18 6.35 -10.07
CA PRO A 585 36.30 7.29 -10.00
C PRO A 585 35.92 8.74 -10.35
N ALA A 586 34.83 8.95 -11.11
CA ALA A 586 34.31 10.28 -11.44
C ALA A 586 33.41 10.90 -10.35
N GLY A 587 33.24 10.24 -9.19
CA GLY A 587 32.39 10.70 -8.08
C GLY A 587 33.04 11.71 -7.12
N GLY A 588 34.38 11.74 -7.05
CA GLY A 588 35.12 12.57 -6.10
C GLY A 588 34.78 12.23 -4.63
N ASN A 589 34.77 13.24 -3.75
CA ASN A 589 34.55 13.06 -2.30
C ASN A 589 33.10 12.68 -1.92
N ARG A 590 32.24 12.34 -2.89
CA ARG A 590 30.91 11.77 -2.62
C ARG A 590 31.06 10.27 -2.49
N TRP A 591 30.55 9.69 -1.41
CA TRP A 591 30.74 8.27 -1.11
C TRP A 591 29.97 7.41 -2.14
N GLN A 592 30.68 6.93 -3.18
CA GLN A 592 30.14 6.35 -4.41
C GLN A 592 30.96 5.12 -4.87
N GLY A 593 31.31 4.23 -3.94
CA GLY A 593 32.15 3.07 -4.24
C GLY A 593 31.71 1.78 -3.58
N LEU A 594 32.65 0.84 -3.54
CA LEU A 594 32.65 -0.29 -2.62
C LEU A 594 32.99 0.20 -1.20
N ILE A 595 32.62 -0.55 -0.15
CA ILE A 595 33.17 -0.26 1.18
C ILE A 595 34.55 -0.88 1.24
N HIS A 596 35.58 -0.07 1.40
CA HIS A 596 36.94 -0.53 1.68
C HIS A 596 37.18 -0.55 3.19
N GLY A 597 38.00 -1.50 3.62
CA GLY A 597 38.46 -1.62 5.00
C GLY A 597 39.81 -2.31 5.07
N GLN A 598 40.39 -2.32 6.26
CA GLN A 598 41.66 -2.99 6.53
C GLN A 598 41.47 -4.04 7.62
N TYR A 599 41.99 -5.25 7.38
CA TYR A 599 42.08 -6.32 8.36
C TYR A 599 43.38 -6.19 9.15
N SER A 600 43.31 -6.18 10.48
CA SER A 600 44.48 -6.13 11.37
C SER A 600 44.10 -6.66 12.76
N ASN A 601 44.95 -7.48 13.37
CA ASN A 601 44.80 -8.04 14.72
C ASN A 601 43.46 -8.76 14.97
N GLY A 602 42.93 -9.49 13.98
CA GLY A 602 41.64 -10.19 14.10
C GLY A 602 40.40 -9.28 14.05
N GLN A 603 40.56 -8.05 13.55
CA GLN A 603 39.50 -7.07 13.38
C GLN A 603 39.56 -6.47 11.96
N ILE A 604 38.41 -6.17 11.37
CA ILE A 604 38.30 -5.32 10.17
C ILE A 604 37.79 -3.96 10.59
N ILE A 605 38.42 -2.90 10.10
CA ILE A 605 37.96 -1.52 10.31
C ILE A 605 37.57 -0.92 8.96
N ALA A 606 36.37 -0.35 8.88
CA ALA A 606 35.83 0.29 7.68
C ALA A 606 34.93 1.48 8.00
N GLU A 607 34.72 2.37 7.03
CA GLU A 607 33.82 3.52 7.16
C GLU A 607 32.59 3.38 6.27
N MET A 608 31.41 3.72 6.80
CA MET A 608 30.14 3.63 6.08
C MET A 608 29.10 4.64 6.58
N PRO A 609 28.02 4.92 5.83
CA PRO A 609 26.96 5.82 6.26
C PRO A 609 26.22 5.35 7.53
N LYS A 610 25.90 6.28 8.45
CA LYS A 610 25.01 6.02 9.61
C LYS A 610 23.57 5.66 9.20
N SER A 611 23.19 5.97 7.95
CA SER A 611 21.91 5.59 7.31
C SER A 611 21.82 4.12 6.91
N TYR A 612 22.91 3.35 7.04
CA TYR A 612 22.90 1.90 6.82
C TYR A 612 22.69 1.20 8.15
N LYS A 613 21.55 0.52 8.33
CA LYS A 613 21.39 -0.51 9.36
C LYS A 613 21.82 -1.85 8.75
N VAL A 614 22.84 -2.49 9.31
CA VAL A 614 23.40 -3.75 8.81
C VAL A 614 23.07 -4.93 9.73
N ALA A 615 23.09 -6.14 9.19
CA ALA A 615 23.00 -7.43 9.90
C ALA A 615 24.33 -8.22 9.85
N GLY A 616 25.28 -7.75 9.05
CA GLY A 616 26.50 -8.46 8.70
C GLY A 616 27.13 -7.92 7.43
N PHE A 617 28.20 -8.59 7.01
CA PHE A 617 29.09 -8.16 5.94
C PHE A 617 29.61 -9.37 5.16
N LEU A 618 29.61 -9.30 3.82
CA LEU A 618 30.36 -10.21 2.97
C LEU A 618 31.69 -9.54 2.62
N ILE A 619 32.79 -10.13 3.09
CA ILE A 619 34.15 -9.61 3.01
C ILE A 619 34.89 -10.30 1.87
N VAL A 620 35.61 -9.54 1.06
CA VAL A 620 36.38 -10.02 -0.11
C VAL A 620 37.79 -9.42 -0.04
N PRO A 621 38.87 -10.20 -0.04
CA PRO A 621 40.24 -9.67 -0.12
C PRO A 621 40.46 -8.86 -1.40
N GLU A 622 41.15 -7.72 -1.30
CA GLU A 622 41.57 -6.95 -2.49
C GLU A 622 42.84 -7.53 -3.12
N THR A 623 43.76 -8.00 -2.27
CA THR A 623 45.02 -8.64 -2.66
C THR A 623 44.87 -10.16 -2.67
N LEU A 624 45.63 -10.82 -3.57
CA LEU A 624 45.30 -12.12 -4.18
C LEU A 624 44.08 -12.00 -5.12
N SER A 625 44.13 -12.61 -6.31
CA SER A 625 42.94 -12.73 -7.18
C SER A 625 41.89 -13.55 -6.43
N PRO A 626 40.83 -12.95 -5.86
CA PRO A 626 40.25 -13.52 -4.65
C PRO A 626 39.42 -14.75 -5.00
N GLN A 627 39.87 -15.89 -4.49
CA GLN A 627 39.20 -17.18 -4.65
C GLN A 627 38.15 -17.42 -3.55
N THR A 628 38.23 -16.65 -2.47
CA THR A 628 37.43 -16.81 -1.25
C THR A 628 36.89 -15.47 -0.73
N CYS A 629 35.68 -15.52 -0.17
CA CYS A 629 34.98 -14.47 0.55
C CYS A 629 34.49 -14.99 1.91
N PHE A 630 34.30 -14.10 2.88
CA PHE A 630 33.94 -14.48 4.25
C PHE A 630 32.68 -13.73 4.70
N MET A 631 31.70 -14.45 5.23
CA MET A 631 30.51 -13.84 5.82
C MET A 631 30.72 -13.57 7.32
N ALA A 632 30.60 -12.31 7.72
CA ALA A 632 30.62 -11.86 9.11
C ALA A 632 29.21 -11.46 9.56
N SER A 633 28.74 -12.02 10.67
CA SER A 633 27.57 -11.50 11.41
C SER A 633 27.93 -10.18 12.10
N PHE A 634 27.00 -9.22 12.17
CA PHE A 634 27.22 -7.97 12.92
C PHE A 634 25.93 -7.43 13.53
N GLU A 635 25.91 -7.28 14.86
CA GLU A 635 24.80 -6.62 15.56
C GLU A 635 25.00 -5.10 15.57
N ASP A 636 24.25 -4.42 14.69
CA ASP A 636 24.39 -2.99 14.49
C ASP A 636 23.58 -2.15 15.48
N THR A 637 24.18 -1.71 16.58
CA THR A 637 23.46 -0.92 17.61
C THR A 637 23.23 0.54 17.22
N GLU A 638 24.11 1.15 16.41
CA GLU A 638 24.04 2.57 16.05
C GLU A 638 23.23 2.85 14.77
N GLY A 639 23.34 1.98 13.76
CA GLY A 639 22.84 2.22 12.41
C GLY A 639 21.33 2.31 12.33
N LYS A 640 20.82 3.17 11.43
CA LYS A 640 19.38 3.41 11.25
C LYS A 640 19.04 3.43 9.77
N ASP A 641 18.23 2.48 9.32
CA ASP A 641 17.69 2.55 7.96
C ASP A 641 16.68 3.70 7.86
N THR A 642 17.14 4.84 7.36
CA THR A 642 16.36 6.05 7.08
C THR A 642 16.21 6.28 5.57
N ARG A 643 16.43 5.25 4.74
CA ARG A 643 16.33 5.34 3.29
C ARG A 643 14.87 5.23 2.87
N HIS A 644 14.43 6.15 2.00
CA HIS A 644 13.07 6.16 1.46
C HIS A 644 13.00 5.84 -0.05
N HIS A 645 14.11 5.99 -0.77
CA HIS A 645 14.23 5.87 -2.22
C HIS A 645 15.57 5.24 -2.62
N ILE A 646 15.84 5.13 -3.94
CA ILE A 646 17.13 4.75 -4.51
C ILE A 646 18.27 5.56 -3.85
N ILE A 647 19.41 4.91 -3.61
CA ILE A 647 20.66 5.65 -3.37
C ILE A 647 21.10 6.28 -4.69
N ASP A 648 20.71 7.53 -4.82
CA ASP A 648 20.87 8.32 -6.03
C ASP A 648 22.33 8.79 -6.18
N LEU A 649 22.91 8.62 -7.36
CA LEU A 649 24.29 9.03 -7.66
C LEU A 649 24.48 10.56 -7.72
N ALA A 650 23.40 11.34 -7.76
CA ALA A 650 23.40 12.79 -7.91
C ALA A 650 22.80 13.57 -6.72
N VAL A 651 21.89 12.98 -5.94
CA VAL A 651 21.38 13.59 -4.70
C VAL A 651 22.46 13.55 -3.62
N GLU A 652 22.73 14.69 -2.99
CA GLU A 652 23.57 14.74 -1.80
C GLU A 652 22.85 14.07 -0.62
N GLN A 653 23.25 12.84 -0.29
CA GLN A 653 23.11 12.40 1.09
C GLN A 653 23.99 13.30 1.96
N ASP A 654 23.61 13.46 3.23
CA ASP A 654 24.45 14.15 4.21
C ASP A 654 25.62 13.25 4.63
N PHE A 655 26.56 13.06 3.70
CA PHE A 655 27.75 12.19 3.83
C PHE A 655 28.70 12.64 4.95
N LYS A 656 28.45 13.79 5.61
CA LYS A 656 29.09 14.15 6.89
C LYS A 656 28.70 13.19 8.03
N LYS A 657 27.70 12.33 7.82
CA LYS A 657 27.23 11.29 8.75
C LYS A 657 27.78 9.90 8.39
N ILE A 658 29.07 9.80 8.09
CA ILE A 658 29.82 8.53 8.15
C ILE A 658 30.01 8.07 9.59
N ARG A 659 30.33 6.78 9.76
CA ARG A 659 30.77 6.15 11.01
C ARG A 659 31.85 5.10 10.72
N ARG A 660 32.75 4.92 11.68
CA ARG A 660 33.73 3.83 11.70
C ARG A 660 33.10 2.60 12.34
N VAL A 661 33.14 1.47 11.64
CA VAL A 661 32.67 0.17 12.13
C VAL A 661 33.87 -0.76 12.31
N ALA A 662 33.89 -1.47 13.43
CA ALA A 662 34.89 -2.47 13.76
C ALA A 662 34.22 -3.85 13.80
N VAL A 663 34.68 -4.78 12.97
CA VAL A 663 34.14 -6.14 12.84
C VAL A 663 35.18 -7.12 13.36
N ASN A 664 34.93 -7.73 14.52
CA ASN A 664 35.83 -8.74 15.08
C ASN A 664 35.61 -10.08 14.35
N ILE A 665 36.60 -10.52 13.58
CA ILE A 665 36.56 -11.76 12.81
C ILE A 665 37.98 -12.26 12.57
N LYS A 666 38.24 -13.56 12.80
CA LYS A 666 39.52 -14.18 12.44
C LYS A 666 39.49 -14.58 10.97
N LEU A 667 40.38 -14.00 10.16
CA LEU A 667 40.54 -14.33 8.74
C LEU A 667 41.92 -14.96 8.46
N PRO A 668 42.03 -15.86 7.47
CA PRO A 668 43.30 -16.42 7.00
C PRO A 668 43.99 -15.43 6.04
N LEU A 669 44.23 -14.21 6.51
CA LEU A 669 44.87 -13.12 5.78
C LEU A 669 46.05 -12.57 6.60
N PRO A 670 47.11 -12.05 5.97
CA PRO A 670 48.13 -11.27 6.67
C PRO A 670 47.54 -10.03 7.34
N ASP A 671 48.11 -9.60 8.47
CA ASP A 671 47.74 -8.32 9.07
C ASP A 671 48.01 -7.15 8.12
N ASN A 672 47.17 -6.13 8.24
CA ASN A 672 47.10 -4.92 7.42
C ASN A 672 46.65 -5.16 5.95
N SER A 673 46.10 -6.34 5.63
CA SER A 673 45.49 -6.62 4.32
C SER A 673 44.25 -5.77 4.05
N ASN A 674 44.13 -5.23 2.83
CA ASN A 674 42.93 -4.53 2.40
C ASN A 674 41.79 -5.50 2.02
N VAL A 675 40.56 -5.10 2.33
CA VAL A 675 39.35 -5.86 2.04
C VAL A 675 38.22 -4.97 1.52
N ILE A 676 37.55 -5.45 0.47
CA ILE A 676 36.24 -4.99 0.04
C ILE A 676 35.16 -5.60 0.95
N ILE A 677 34.15 -4.81 1.27
CA ILE A 677 33.05 -5.19 2.14
C ILE A 677 31.71 -4.87 1.45
N ILE A 678 30.85 -5.88 1.34
CA ILE A 678 29.48 -5.75 0.82
C ILE A 678 28.53 -5.87 2.01
N PRO A 679 27.82 -4.81 2.41
CA PRO A 679 27.02 -4.83 3.63
C PRO A 679 25.70 -5.56 3.40
N LEU A 680 25.36 -6.48 4.30
CA LEU A 680 24.04 -7.10 4.38
C LEU A 680 23.12 -6.18 5.18
N LEU A 681 22.25 -5.45 4.49
CA LEU A 681 21.40 -4.41 5.08
C LEU A 681 20.09 -4.97 5.61
N HIS A 682 19.66 -4.52 6.79
CA HIS A 682 18.28 -4.65 7.27
C HIS A 682 17.36 -3.69 6.48
N SER A 683 17.14 -3.98 5.20
CA SER A 683 16.45 -3.07 4.29
C SER A 683 14.94 -3.06 4.51
N LYS A 684 14.41 -1.88 4.86
CA LYS A 684 12.96 -1.64 5.00
C LYS A 684 12.30 -1.57 3.62
N MET A 685 11.55 -2.60 3.25
CA MET A 685 10.86 -2.68 1.98
C MET A 685 9.47 -2.01 2.02
N HIS A 686 9.05 -1.42 0.90
CA HIS A 686 7.67 -0.96 0.73
C HIS A 686 6.71 -2.08 0.26
N HIS A 687 7.27 -3.22 -0.15
CA HIS A 687 6.57 -4.46 -0.42
C HIS A 687 6.76 -5.48 0.71
N ALA A 688 5.93 -6.52 0.69
CA ALA A 688 6.06 -7.65 1.59
C ALA A 688 7.09 -8.68 1.12
N ASN A 689 7.65 -9.45 2.06
CA ASN A 689 8.45 -10.63 1.77
C ASN A 689 7.55 -11.80 1.32
N VAL A 690 6.92 -11.68 0.15
CA VAL A 690 5.94 -12.67 -0.34
C VAL A 690 6.53 -14.06 -0.63
N TRP A 691 7.86 -14.21 -0.64
CA TRP A 691 8.55 -15.49 -0.75
C TRP A 691 8.50 -16.30 0.56
N ASP A 692 8.38 -15.64 1.71
CA ASP A 692 8.25 -16.27 3.04
C ASP A 692 6.82 -16.82 3.26
N PRO A 693 6.64 -18.13 3.53
CA PRO A 693 5.33 -18.72 3.79
C PRO A 693 4.59 -18.11 4.99
N THR A 694 5.33 -17.70 6.03
CA THR A 694 4.80 -17.10 7.25
C THR A 694 4.22 -15.72 6.96
N VAL A 695 4.97 -14.89 6.23
CA VAL A 695 4.51 -13.57 5.78
C VAL A 695 3.30 -13.70 4.87
N ARG A 696 3.28 -14.69 3.96
CA ARG A 696 2.07 -14.96 3.15
C ARG A 696 0.86 -15.31 4.03
N LYS A 697 1.03 -16.21 5.00
CA LYS A 697 -0.03 -16.60 5.95
C LYS A 697 -0.57 -15.37 6.70
N THR A 698 0.31 -14.54 7.26
CA THR A 698 -0.09 -13.31 7.97
C THR A 698 -0.82 -12.31 7.06
N ILE A 699 -0.47 -12.22 5.78
CA ILE A 699 -1.23 -11.40 4.81
C ILE A 699 -2.64 -11.98 4.59
N THR A 700 -2.77 -13.29 4.38
CA THR A 700 -4.07 -13.96 4.22
C THR A 700 -4.94 -13.80 5.48
N GLU A 701 -4.38 -13.95 6.68
CA GLU A 701 -5.06 -13.74 7.97
C GLU A 701 -5.52 -12.29 8.13
N ARG A 702 -4.67 -11.31 7.78
CA ARG A 702 -4.98 -9.88 7.79
C ARG A 702 -6.05 -9.48 6.76
N LEU A 703 -6.26 -10.28 5.73
CA LEU A 703 -7.32 -10.09 4.72
C LEU A 703 -8.60 -10.89 5.04
N SER A 704 -8.60 -11.75 6.06
CA SER A 704 -9.73 -12.65 6.35
C SER A 704 -11.07 -11.94 6.56
N TRP A 705 -11.05 -10.72 7.14
CA TRP A 705 -12.23 -9.87 7.41
C TRP A 705 -13.10 -9.58 6.16
N ILE A 706 -12.54 -9.72 4.95
CA ILE A 706 -13.28 -9.51 3.69
C ILE A 706 -14.48 -10.45 3.61
N LYS A 707 -14.39 -11.68 4.16
CA LYS A 707 -15.52 -12.64 4.20
C LYS A 707 -16.62 -12.25 5.20
N ASP A 708 -16.29 -11.43 6.19
CA ASP A 708 -17.14 -11.12 7.35
C ASP A 708 -17.99 -9.84 7.12
N ILE A 709 -17.75 -9.14 6.00
CA ILE A 709 -18.60 -8.06 5.50
C ILE A 709 -19.69 -8.62 4.57
N GLN A 710 -20.92 -8.14 4.76
CA GLN A 710 -22.00 -8.28 3.78
C GLN A 710 -21.79 -7.24 2.68
N TRP A 711 -21.21 -7.61 1.54
CA TRP A 711 -21.01 -6.69 0.41
C TRP A 711 -22.32 -6.50 -0.37
N GLY A 712 -22.60 -5.29 -0.84
CA GLY A 712 -23.77 -5.04 -1.70
C GLY A 712 -23.40 -4.98 -3.19
N SER A 713 -24.40 -4.76 -4.03
CA SER A 713 -24.29 -4.83 -5.50
C SER A 713 -23.47 -3.68 -6.11
N HIS A 714 -23.04 -2.68 -5.34
CA HIS A 714 -22.22 -1.56 -5.81
C HIS A 714 -20.70 -1.71 -5.56
N LEU A 715 -20.23 -2.79 -4.94
CA LEU A 715 -18.81 -3.14 -4.95
C LEU A 715 -18.33 -3.37 -6.40
N ARG A 716 -17.16 -2.81 -6.76
CA ARG A 716 -16.61 -2.91 -8.12
C ARG A 716 -15.24 -3.57 -8.20
N CYS A 717 -14.34 -3.37 -7.24
CA CYS A 717 -13.00 -3.99 -7.28
C CYS A 717 -12.28 -3.95 -5.92
N PHE A 718 -11.24 -4.78 -5.78
CA PHE A 718 -10.16 -4.56 -4.82
C PHE A 718 -8.93 -3.96 -5.51
N ILE A 719 -8.17 -3.13 -4.82
CA ILE A 719 -6.98 -2.45 -5.36
C ILE A 719 -5.77 -2.76 -4.47
N ASP A 720 -4.60 -2.97 -5.09
CA ASP A 720 -3.29 -3.18 -4.46
C ASP A 720 -3.26 -4.23 -3.34
N PRO A 721 -3.55 -5.52 -3.62
CA PRO A 721 -3.69 -6.58 -2.61
C PRO A 721 -2.48 -6.79 -1.69
N LEU A 722 -1.28 -6.39 -2.13
CA LEU A 722 -0.03 -6.47 -1.40
C LEU A 722 0.46 -5.09 -0.87
N GLY A 723 -0.08 -3.99 -1.39
CA GLY A 723 0.26 -2.63 -1.03
C GLY A 723 0.54 -1.71 -2.22
N ASN A 724 0.12 -0.45 -2.05
CA ASN A 724 0.46 0.66 -2.94
C ASN A 724 1.99 0.82 -3.06
N GLU A 725 2.49 1.16 -4.25
CA GLU A 725 3.88 1.59 -4.47
C GLU A 725 4.93 0.61 -3.87
N THR A 726 5.07 -0.57 -4.47
CA THR A 726 5.99 -1.64 -3.99
C THR A 726 7.47 -1.22 -3.86
N HIS A 727 7.89 -0.17 -4.54
CA HIS A 727 9.27 0.30 -4.68
C HIS A 727 10.30 -0.77 -5.15
N MET A 728 9.85 -1.82 -5.87
CA MET A 728 10.73 -2.75 -6.61
C MET A 728 11.17 -2.21 -7.97
N LEU A 729 10.47 -1.20 -8.47
CA LEU A 729 11.06 -0.16 -9.31
C LEU A 729 11.37 1.01 -8.39
N ASN A 730 12.39 1.83 -8.68
CA ASN A 730 12.56 3.15 -8.05
C ASN A 730 12.87 3.18 -6.52
N SER A 731 13.31 2.08 -5.91
CA SER A 731 14.07 2.13 -4.63
C SER A 731 15.01 0.95 -4.42
N THR A 732 14.47 -0.26 -4.49
CA THR A 732 15.18 -1.49 -4.06
C THR A 732 15.98 -2.17 -5.17
N GLU A 733 16.21 -1.44 -6.27
CA GLU A 733 16.70 -1.99 -7.54
C GLU A 733 18.20 -2.32 -7.58
N ASN A 734 18.97 -1.85 -6.60
CA ASN A 734 20.36 -2.25 -6.37
C ASN A 734 20.53 -3.18 -5.15
N LEU A 735 19.44 -3.80 -4.67
CA LEU A 735 19.47 -4.70 -3.52
C LEU A 735 19.33 -6.16 -3.97
N ARG A 736 20.33 -6.98 -3.64
CA ARG A 736 20.19 -8.44 -3.66
C ARG A 736 19.57 -8.88 -2.33
N GLN A 737 18.24 -8.94 -2.31
CA GLN A 737 17.46 -9.46 -1.19
C GLN A 737 17.88 -10.90 -0.92
N TYR A 738 18.30 -11.22 0.30
CA TYR A 738 18.96 -12.48 0.64
C TYR A 738 18.25 -13.18 1.80
N THR A 739 17.46 -14.20 1.47
CA THR A 739 16.82 -15.11 2.44
C THR A 739 16.78 -16.53 1.86
N PRO A 740 16.70 -17.59 2.70
CA PRO A 740 16.56 -18.97 2.22
C PRO A 740 15.37 -19.16 1.27
N HIS A 741 14.24 -18.47 1.51
CA HIS A 741 13.06 -18.54 0.66
C HIS A 741 13.26 -17.88 -0.70
N ILE A 742 13.84 -16.66 -0.75
CA ILE A 742 14.14 -15.99 -2.03
C ILE A 742 15.19 -16.79 -2.83
N ASN A 743 16.17 -17.41 -2.17
CA ASN A 743 17.17 -18.25 -2.83
C ASN A 743 16.57 -19.58 -3.35
N ALA A 744 15.63 -20.19 -2.61
CA ALA A 744 14.89 -21.36 -3.10
C ALA A 744 14.01 -21.03 -4.32
N ASP A 745 13.42 -19.84 -4.35
CA ASP A 745 12.66 -19.33 -5.50
C ASP A 745 13.55 -19.01 -6.70
N PHE A 746 14.72 -18.40 -6.48
CA PHE A 746 15.69 -18.15 -7.55
C PHE A 746 16.23 -19.47 -8.13
N ARG A 747 16.52 -20.48 -7.28
CA ARG A 747 16.88 -21.84 -7.71
C ARG A 747 15.80 -22.45 -8.60
N ARG A 748 14.52 -22.28 -8.26
CA ARG A 748 13.38 -22.77 -9.05
C ARG A 748 13.24 -22.02 -10.38
N TRP A 749 13.38 -20.70 -10.37
CA TRP A 749 13.35 -19.86 -11.57
C TRP A 749 14.50 -20.21 -12.54
N LEU A 750 15.74 -20.37 -12.02
CA LEU A 750 16.91 -20.74 -12.82
C LEU A 750 16.78 -22.13 -13.45
N LYS A 751 16.31 -23.13 -12.68
CA LYS A 751 15.97 -24.46 -13.23
C LYS A 751 14.93 -24.37 -14.36
N ASN A 752 13.89 -23.56 -14.18
CA ASN A 752 12.84 -23.37 -15.17
C ASN A 752 13.30 -22.62 -16.42
N LYS A 753 14.19 -21.64 -16.29
CA LYS A 753 14.77 -20.90 -17.43
C LYS A 753 15.74 -21.77 -18.22
N TYR A 754 16.77 -22.32 -17.56
CA TYR A 754 17.92 -22.92 -18.24
C TYR A 754 17.77 -24.40 -18.54
N ARG A 755 16.91 -25.13 -17.81
CA ARG A 755 16.72 -26.60 -17.84
C ARG A 755 17.94 -27.43 -17.43
N THR A 756 19.14 -27.09 -17.91
CA THR A 756 20.40 -27.76 -17.59
C THR A 756 21.39 -26.81 -16.92
N LEU A 757 22.30 -27.34 -16.09
CA LEU A 757 23.30 -26.53 -15.41
C LEU A 757 24.31 -25.93 -16.39
N SER A 758 24.70 -26.70 -17.42
CA SER A 758 25.61 -26.25 -18.49
C SER A 758 25.07 -25.02 -19.24
N ALA A 759 23.75 -24.93 -19.48
CA ALA A 759 23.16 -23.76 -20.09
C ALA A 759 23.27 -22.50 -19.21
N LEU A 760 23.14 -22.64 -17.88
CA LEU A 760 23.38 -21.56 -16.92
C LEU A 760 24.87 -21.18 -16.90
N GLN A 761 25.77 -22.14 -16.70
CA GLN A 761 27.23 -21.94 -16.66
C GLN A 761 27.72 -21.21 -17.93
N LYS A 762 27.28 -21.67 -19.12
CA LYS A 762 27.58 -21.03 -20.42
C LYS A 762 27.03 -19.61 -20.54
N SER A 763 25.93 -19.27 -19.88
CA SER A 763 25.27 -17.96 -19.92
C SER A 763 25.76 -16.98 -18.85
N TRP A 764 26.24 -17.49 -17.72
CA TRP A 764 26.76 -16.71 -16.59
C TRP A 764 28.30 -16.64 -16.56
N LYS A 765 29.00 -17.44 -17.38
CA LYS A 765 30.46 -17.55 -17.48
C LYS A 765 31.12 -17.91 -16.15
N ILE A 766 30.61 -18.97 -15.51
CA ILE A 766 31.10 -19.52 -14.22
C ILE A 766 30.89 -21.03 -14.16
N GLU A 767 31.55 -21.70 -13.22
CA GLU A 767 31.46 -23.16 -12.99
C GLU A 767 30.91 -23.46 -11.58
N VAL A 768 29.59 -23.38 -11.44
CA VAL A 768 28.86 -23.79 -10.22
C VAL A 768 28.58 -25.29 -10.19
N SER A 769 28.48 -25.89 -9.01
CA SER A 769 28.16 -27.33 -8.86
C SER A 769 26.66 -27.63 -8.99
N ASP A 770 25.77 -26.68 -8.65
CA ASP A 770 24.33 -26.83 -8.84
C ASP A 770 23.57 -25.49 -8.95
N PHE A 771 22.26 -25.57 -9.18
CA PHE A 771 21.36 -24.41 -9.22
C PHE A 771 21.13 -23.72 -7.86
N ALA A 772 21.34 -24.39 -6.71
CA ALA A 772 21.28 -23.74 -5.40
C ALA A 772 22.48 -22.80 -5.20
N GLU A 773 23.68 -23.21 -5.64
CA GLU A 773 24.84 -22.33 -5.65
C GLU A 773 24.62 -21.08 -6.51
N ALA A 774 24.26 -21.23 -7.79
CA ALA A 774 23.94 -20.10 -8.65
C ALA A 774 22.86 -19.17 -8.05
N ALA A 775 21.91 -19.73 -7.31
CA ALA A 775 20.83 -18.99 -6.68
C ALA A 775 21.23 -18.24 -5.40
N ARG A 776 22.43 -18.39 -4.85
CA ARG A 776 22.92 -17.63 -3.67
C ARG A 776 24.03 -16.63 -3.97
N LEU A 777 24.62 -16.65 -5.17
CA LEU A 777 25.73 -15.75 -5.51
C LEU A 777 25.36 -14.26 -5.45
N ILE A 778 26.30 -13.45 -4.97
CA ILE A 778 26.23 -12.00 -4.83
C ILE A 778 27.18 -11.35 -5.84
N PRO A 779 26.72 -10.43 -6.70
CA PRO A 779 27.59 -9.78 -7.67
C PRO A 779 28.44 -8.67 -7.04
N LEU A 780 29.73 -8.70 -7.37
CA LEU A 780 30.72 -7.68 -7.07
C LEU A 780 31.42 -7.29 -8.38
N ARG A 781 31.54 -5.99 -8.65
CA ARG A 781 32.36 -5.47 -9.76
C ARG A 781 33.60 -4.80 -9.18
N VAL A 782 34.78 -5.23 -9.66
CA VAL A 782 36.06 -4.57 -9.41
C VAL A 782 36.72 -4.29 -10.75
N ASN A 783 36.90 -3.01 -11.09
CA ASN A 783 37.20 -2.55 -12.46
C ASN A 783 36.23 -3.22 -13.45
N ASP A 784 36.69 -3.84 -14.53
CA ASP A 784 35.81 -4.55 -15.50
C ASP A 784 35.65 -6.06 -15.22
N SER A 785 36.18 -6.54 -14.09
CA SER A 785 35.91 -7.90 -13.62
C SER A 785 34.56 -7.97 -12.91
N LEU A 786 33.76 -8.98 -13.25
CA LEU A 786 32.59 -9.38 -12.48
C LEU A 786 32.98 -10.61 -11.64
N TRP A 787 32.79 -10.53 -10.34
CA TRP A 787 32.91 -11.64 -9.41
C TRP A 787 31.51 -11.98 -8.88
N LEU A 788 31.24 -13.27 -8.71
CA LEU A 788 29.97 -13.79 -8.18
C LEU A 788 30.31 -14.59 -6.91
N CYS A 789 30.20 -13.94 -5.77
CA CYS A 789 30.66 -14.41 -4.46
C CYS A 789 29.58 -15.25 -3.77
N ASP A 790 29.96 -16.42 -3.24
CA ASP A 790 29.08 -17.31 -2.48
C ASP A 790 29.26 -17.09 -0.96
N PRO A 791 28.31 -16.43 -0.27
CA PRO A 791 28.43 -16.17 1.16
C PRO A 791 28.26 -17.44 2.03
N ASP A 792 27.72 -18.54 1.49
CA ASP A 792 27.47 -19.76 2.25
C ASP A 792 28.65 -20.76 2.14
N SER A 793 29.30 -20.88 0.96
CA SER A 793 30.49 -21.74 0.77
C SER A 793 31.82 -21.00 0.80
N GLY A 794 31.79 -19.67 0.83
CA GLY A 794 32.95 -18.80 0.74
C GLY A 794 33.57 -18.72 -0.66
N ARG A 795 33.14 -19.49 -1.66
CA ARG A 795 33.79 -19.49 -2.99
C ARG A 795 33.48 -18.25 -3.81
N ILE A 796 34.46 -17.74 -4.55
CA ILE A 796 34.26 -16.66 -5.53
C ILE A 796 34.36 -17.20 -6.96
N HIS A 797 33.32 -16.98 -7.75
CA HIS A 797 33.30 -17.32 -9.17
C HIS A 797 33.68 -16.10 -10.03
N LYS A 798 34.84 -16.14 -10.69
CA LYS A 798 35.25 -15.10 -11.63
C LYS A 798 34.47 -15.22 -12.94
N SER A 799 33.89 -14.10 -13.38
CA SER A 799 33.03 -13.97 -14.55
C SER A 799 33.46 -12.76 -15.39
N SER A 800 32.66 -12.41 -16.41
CA SER A 800 32.90 -11.29 -17.32
C SER A 800 31.67 -10.38 -17.38
N LEU A 801 31.84 -9.12 -17.00
CA LEU A 801 30.75 -8.13 -16.86
C LEU A 801 29.93 -7.96 -18.16
N SER A 802 30.59 -7.99 -19.32
CA SER A 802 29.96 -7.87 -20.64
C SER A 802 29.45 -9.19 -21.23
N LYS A 803 29.73 -10.35 -20.60
CA LYS A 803 29.39 -11.68 -21.14
C LYS A 803 28.51 -12.53 -20.22
N SER A 804 28.12 -12.00 -19.06
CA SER A 804 27.27 -12.66 -18.06
C SER A 804 25.96 -11.90 -17.86
N ILE A 805 24.86 -12.64 -17.73
CA ILE A 805 23.53 -12.06 -17.44
C ILE A 805 23.05 -12.34 -16.01
N ALA A 806 23.94 -12.74 -15.09
CA ALA A 806 23.58 -13.14 -13.72
C ALA A 806 22.77 -12.08 -12.94
N TRP A 807 23.19 -10.82 -12.99
CA TRP A 807 22.47 -9.71 -12.33
C TRP A 807 21.14 -9.35 -13.02
N ILE A 808 21.07 -9.55 -14.34
CA ILE A 808 19.82 -9.41 -15.11
C ILE A 808 18.83 -10.51 -14.72
N ASP A 809 19.31 -11.74 -14.54
CA ASP A 809 18.49 -12.90 -14.18
C ASP A 809 17.90 -12.79 -12.76
N TYR A 810 18.65 -12.28 -11.78
CA TYR A 810 18.08 -11.95 -10.47
C TYR A 810 17.00 -10.86 -10.59
N ASN A 811 17.24 -9.81 -11.38
CA ASN A 811 16.28 -8.73 -11.60
C ASN A 811 15.00 -9.19 -12.33
N ASP A 812 15.13 -10.10 -13.29
CA ASP A 812 13.99 -10.75 -13.93
C ASP A 812 13.23 -11.62 -12.91
N MET A 813 13.94 -12.46 -12.15
CA MET A 813 13.37 -13.39 -11.19
C MET A 813 12.54 -12.71 -10.11
N ILE A 814 13.07 -11.66 -9.46
CA ILE A 814 12.38 -11.01 -8.35
C ILE A 814 11.06 -10.37 -8.82
N ARG A 815 11.01 -9.91 -10.08
CA ARG A 815 9.81 -9.32 -10.71
C ARG A 815 8.84 -10.40 -11.21
N ASP A 816 9.34 -11.45 -11.87
CA ASP A 816 8.51 -12.57 -12.35
C ASP A 816 7.85 -13.35 -11.19
N THR A 817 8.59 -13.58 -10.09
CA THR A 817 8.07 -14.32 -8.92
C THR A 817 7.11 -13.48 -8.09
N PHE A 818 7.38 -12.18 -7.89
CA PHE A 818 6.41 -11.30 -7.22
C PHE A 818 5.11 -11.14 -8.05
N ALA A 819 5.19 -11.06 -9.38
CA ALA A 819 4.01 -11.07 -10.24
C ALA A 819 3.18 -12.37 -10.08
N ALA A 820 3.85 -13.54 -10.00
CA ALA A 820 3.19 -14.81 -9.74
C ALA A 820 2.53 -14.88 -8.35
N TYR A 821 3.18 -14.36 -7.29
CA TYR A 821 2.55 -14.26 -5.98
C TYR A 821 1.38 -13.25 -5.98
N SER A 822 1.46 -12.18 -6.77
CA SER A 822 0.36 -11.21 -6.93
C SER A 822 -0.86 -11.86 -7.59
N ASP A 823 -0.63 -12.72 -8.60
CA ASP A 823 -1.66 -13.58 -9.21
C ASP A 823 -2.26 -14.57 -8.20
N ASP A 824 -1.46 -15.16 -7.30
CA ASP A 824 -1.96 -16.05 -6.25
C ASP A 824 -2.81 -15.32 -5.20
N PHE A 825 -2.40 -14.13 -4.77
CA PHE A 825 -3.19 -13.31 -3.83
C PHE A 825 -4.48 -12.79 -4.46
N ALA A 826 -4.48 -12.42 -5.74
CA ALA A 826 -5.71 -12.06 -6.45
C ALA A 826 -6.71 -13.22 -6.52
N VAL A 827 -6.24 -14.46 -6.74
CA VAL A 827 -7.09 -15.67 -6.68
C VAL A 827 -7.60 -15.91 -5.25
N GLN A 828 -6.78 -15.72 -4.21
CA GLN A 828 -7.24 -15.84 -2.83
C GLN A 828 -8.33 -14.82 -2.49
N ILE A 829 -8.16 -13.56 -2.84
CA ILE A 829 -9.16 -12.50 -2.58
C ILE A 829 -10.47 -12.81 -3.30
N LYS A 830 -10.42 -13.25 -4.57
CA LYS A 830 -11.61 -13.67 -5.32
C LYS A 830 -12.27 -14.94 -4.80
N SER A 831 -11.58 -15.75 -3.99
CA SER A 831 -12.19 -16.87 -3.27
C SER A 831 -12.98 -16.43 -2.01
N LEU A 832 -12.72 -15.23 -1.49
CA LEU A 832 -13.52 -14.60 -0.44
C LEU A 832 -14.68 -13.81 -1.06
N VAL A 833 -14.36 -12.90 -1.99
CA VAL A 833 -15.31 -12.02 -2.68
C VAL A 833 -14.86 -11.82 -4.13
N ASN A 834 -15.61 -12.43 -5.06
CA ASN A 834 -15.20 -12.56 -6.45
C ASN A 834 -15.53 -11.30 -7.28
N VAL A 835 -14.79 -10.21 -7.06
CA VAL A 835 -14.74 -9.01 -7.91
C VAL A 835 -13.34 -8.82 -8.49
N PRO A 836 -13.15 -8.02 -9.56
CA PRO A 836 -11.84 -7.72 -10.11
C PRO A 836 -10.81 -7.22 -9.08
N VAL A 837 -9.59 -7.74 -9.16
CA VAL A 837 -8.44 -7.27 -8.37
C VAL A 837 -7.51 -6.45 -9.27
N VAL A 838 -7.25 -5.20 -8.90
CA VAL A 838 -6.43 -4.25 -9.66
C VAL A 838 -5.06 -4.10 -9.00
N ASN A 839 -4.00 -4.09 -9.81
CA ASN A 839 -2.61 -3.87 -9.40
C ASN A 839 -2.12 -2.52 -9.97
N LYS A 840 -1.78 -1.54 -9.12
CA LYS A 840 -1.30 -0.22 -9.56
C LYS A 840 0.12 -0.30 -10.09
N LEU A 841 0.34 0.17 -11.33
CA LEU A 841 1.68 0.29 -11.91
C LEU A 841 2.26 1.68 -11.64
N VAL A 842 3.45 1.70 -11.05
CA VAL A 842 4.21 2.93 -10.76
C VAL A 842 5.58 2.87 -11.43
N GLY A 843 5.64 3.38 -12.67
CA GLY A 843 6.82 3.29 -13.52
C GLY A 843 6.57 3.77 -14.95
N ALA A 844 7.65 4.10 -15.68
CA ALA A 844 7.59 4.51 -17.08
C ALA A 844 7.81 3.36 -18.09
N VAL A 845 7.91 2.12 -17.59
CA VAL A 845 8.18 0.91 -18.37
C VAL A 845 7.17 -0.18 -17.98
N GLY A 846 6.58 -0.85 -18.96
CA GLY A 846 5.83 -2.08 -18.77
C GLY A 846 6.76 -3.21 -18.34
N THR A 847 7.05 -3.31 -17.03
CA THR A 847 7.98 -4.32 -16.51
C THR A 847 7.26 -5.63 -16.14
N LYS A 848 8.04 -6.71 -16.11
CA LYS A 848 7.65 -8.07 -15.68
C LYS A 848 6.86 -8.14 -14.37
N LEU A 849 7.05 -7.18 -13.46
CA LEU A 849 6.44 -7.08 -12.13
C LEU A 849 4.91 -6.92 -12.17
N HIS A 850 4.40 -6.27 -13.22
CA HIS A 850 2.99 -5.89 -13.35
C HIS A 850 2.25 -6.66 -14.45
N ILE A 851 2.85 -7.74 -14.97
CA ILE A 851 2.29 -8.55 -16.04
C ILE A 851 1.71 -9.83 -15.44
N SER A 852 0.37 -9.92 -15.37
CA SER A 852 -0.33 -11.12 -14.94
C SER A 852 -0.14 -12.24 -15.95
N ARG A 853 0.16 -13.45 -15.45
CA ARG A 853 0.51 -14.61 -16.28
C ARG A 853 -0.35 -15.83 -15.96
N LYS A 854 -0.80 -15.98 -14.71
CA LYS A 854 -1.82 -16.97 -14.32
C LYS A 854 -3.17 -16.57 -14.91
N TYR A 855 -3.86 -17.47 -15.59
CA TYR A 855 -5.26 -17.19 -15.99
C TYR A 855 -6.12 -17.05 -14.74
N LEU A 856 -7.00 -16.04 -14.70
CA LEU A 856 -7.76 -15.60 -13.53
C LEU A 856 -6.88 -15.05 -12.38
N GLY A 857 -5.67 -14.54 -12.68
CA GLY A 857 -4.76 -13.83 -11.77
C GLY A 857 -5.32 -12.47 -11.30
N PHE A 858 -4.50 -11.41 -11.23
CA PHE A 858 -5.07 -10.06 -11.09
C PHE A 858 -5.73 -9.62 -12.40
N ASP A 859 -6.82 -8.85 -12.30
CA ASP A 859 -7.78 -8.62 -13.39
C ASP A 859 -7.67 -7.25 -14.05
N GLY A 860 -7.01 -6.30 -13.39
CA GLY A 860 -6.83 -4.94 -13.87
C GLY A 860 -5.46 -4.35 -13.56
N ILE A 861 -5.06 -3.35 -14.34
CA ILE A 861 -3.88 -2.53 -14.09
C ILE A 861 -4.29 -1.07 -13.81
N GLY A 862 -3.81 -0.56 -12.67
CA GLY A 862 -3.99 0.83 -12.27
C GLY A 862 -2.91 1.72 -12.89
N TYR A 863 -3.32 2.88 -13.39
CA TYR A 863 -2.46 3.93 -13.93
C TYR A 863 -2.33 5.05 -12.89
N GLU A 864 -1.09 5.47 -12.63
CA GLU A 864 -0.75 6.68 -11.87
C GLU A 864 -0.15 7.72 -12.84
N VAL A 865 -0.82 8.87 -13.03
CA VAL A 865 -0.40 9.91 -14.00
C VAL A 865 -0.71 11.33 -13.50
N TYR A 866 0.31 12.19 -13.54
CA TYR A 866 0.23 13.59 -13.07
C TYR A 866 0.77 14.59 -14.10
N LEU A 867 0.16 15.78 -14.20
CA LEU A 867 0.59 16.84 -15.13
C LEU A 867 1.99 17.41 -14.83
N ASN A 868 2.43 17.39 -13.57
CA ASN A 868 3.73 17.96 -13.21
C ASN A 868 4.91 17.01 -13.45
N HIS A 869 4.65 15.75 -13.82
CA HIS A 869 5.66 14.79 -14.26
C HIS A 869 6.09 15.02 -15.73
N GLY A 870 5.80 16.19 -16.30
CA GLY A 870 6.20 16.58 -17.65
C GLY A 870 5.01 16.63 -18.61
N GLN A 871 5.22 16.22 -19.86
CA GLN A 871 4.12 16.15 -20.83
C GLN A 871 3.16 15.01 -20.45
N PRO A 872 1.87 15.27 -20.16
CA PRO A 872 0.92 14.34 -19.54
C PRO A 872 0.34 13.29 -20.51
N LEU A 873 1.17 12.87 -21.46
CA LEU A 873 0.78 12.14 -22.66
C LEU A 873 0.94 10.63 -22.42
N ALA A 874 0.73 9.84 -23.47
CA ALA A 874 0.98 8.39 -23.45
C ALA A 874 2.42 7.99 -23.04
N GLY A 875 3.35 8.96 -22.93
CA GLY A 875 4.62 8.88 -22.20
C GLY A 875 4.58 8.04 -20.92
N HIS A 876 3.62 8.36 -20.02
CA HIS A 876 3.50 7.74 -18.70
C HIS A 876 2.54 6.55 -18.69
N GLY A 877 1.28 6.76 -19.13
CA GLY A 877 0.26 5.70 -19.19
C GLY A 877 0.61 4.52 -20.12
N GLY A 878 1.57 4.70 -21.03
CA GLY A 878 2.06 3.64 -21.92
C GLY A 878 2.64 2.42 -21.18
N ALA A 879 3.20 2.60 -19.98
CA ALA A 879 3.73 1.50 -19.18
C ALA A 879 2.63 0.52 -18.72
N ALA A 880 1.57 1.05 -18.11
CA ALA A 880 0.40 0.27 -17.69
C ALA A 880 -0.35 -0.32 -18.89
N ARG A 881 -0.49 0.45 -19.98
CA ARG A 881 -1.01 -0.06 -21.27
C ARG A 881 -0.24 -1.30 -21.73
N ALA A 882 1.09 -1.22 -21.78
CA ALA A 882 1.94 -2.32 -22.24
C ALA A 882 1.86 -3.55 -21.32
N ALA A 883 1.80 -3.35 -20.00
CA ALA A 883 1.63 -4.45 -19.05
C ALA A 883 0.30 -5.21 -19.26
N ALA A 884 -0.81 -4.50 -19.46
CA ALA A 884 -2.11 -5.10 -19.79
C ALA A 884 -2.12 -5.81 -21.15
N GLU A 885 -1.43 -5.26 -22.16
CA GLU A 885 -1.34 -5.87 -23.48
C GLU A 885 -0.37 -7.06 -23.52
N ALA A 886 0.61 -7.15 -22.61
CA ALA A 886 1.51 -8.29 -22.44
C ALA A 886 0.95 -9.39 -21.51
N ALA A 887 -0.11 -9.13 -20.73
CA ALA A 887 -0.73 -10.10 -19.83
C ALA A 887 -1.32 -11.32 -20.57
N SER A 888 -1.41 -12.48 -19.89
CA SER A 888 -1.86 -13.73 -20.53
C SER A 888 -3.36 -13.82 -20.84
N HIS A 889 -4.14 -12.80 -20.44
CA HIS A 889 -5.59 -12.69 -20.59
C HIS A 889 -6.01 -11.21 -20.74
N THR A 890 -7.28 -10.94 -21.05
CA THR A 890 -7.79 -9.55 -21.09
C THR A 890 -7.78 -8.94 -19.69
N MET A 891 -7.37 -7.67 -19.60
CA MET A 891 -7.23 -6.91 -18.35
C MET A 891 -8.11 -5.67 -18.40
N TRP A 892 -8.56 -5.18 -17.25
CA TRP A 892 -9.01 -3.80 -17.13
C TRP A 892 -7.81 -2.84 -17.20
N LYS A 893 -7.97 -1.70 -17.86
CA LYS A 893 -7.03 -0.57 -17.81
C LYS A 893 -7.73 0.59 -17.14
N ILE A 894 -7.27 1.09 -15.99
CA ILE A 894 -7.98 2.17 -15.27
C ILE A 894 -7.02 3.21 -14.71
N GLY A 895 -7.39 4.50 -14.82
CA GLY A 895 -6.78 5.56 -14.02
C GLY A 895 -7.16 5.39 -12.56
N THR A 896 -6.25 4.89 -11.74
CA THR A 896 -6.44 4.83 -10.29
C THR A 896 -6.05 6.16 -9.65
N GLU A 897 -4.98 6.81 -10.13
CA GLU A 897 -4.55 8.10 -9.60
C GLU A 897 -4.21 9.05 -10.75
N VAL A 898 -5.16 9.93 -11.08
CA VAL A 898 -5.07 10.90 -12.18
C VAL A 898 -5.14 12.32 -11.60
N GLY A 899 -4.10 13.15 -11.75
CA GLY A 899 -4.05 14.45 -11.05
C GLY A 899 -3.21 15.55 -11.73
N HIS A 900 -3.19 16.75 -11.14
CA HIS A 900 -2.26 17.80 -11.57
C HIS A 900 -0.82 17.49 -11.11
N SER A 901 -0.62 17.00 -9.88
CA SER A 901 0.72 16.79 -9.33
C SER A 901 0.79 15.62 -8.35
N ALA A 902 1.92 14.91 -8.28
CA ALA A 902 2.20 13.97 -7.17
C ALA A 902 2.73 14.68 -5.91
N LYS A 903 2.95 16.00 -5.95
CA LYS A 903 3.57 16.74 -4.85
C LYS A 903 2.56 17.13 -3.78
N VAL A 904 3.06 17.18 -2.56
CA VAL A 904 2.52 17.93 -1.43
C VAL A 904 2.06 19.32 -1.89
N GLY A 905 0.89 19.78 -1.44
CA GLY A 905 0.32 21.06 -1.83
C GLY A 905 -0.12 21.20 -3.31
N ASN A 906 -0.02 20.15 -4.14
CA ASN A 906 -0.43 20.16 -5.55
C ASN A 906 0.20 21.28 -6.40
N GLU A 907 1.41 21.75 -6.04
CA GLU A 907 2.03 22.95 -6.65
C GLU A 907 1.16 24.22 -6.54
N ASP A 908 0.46 24.36 -5.41
CA ASP A 908 -0.45 25.46 -5.06
C ASP A 908 -1.67 25.60 -5.98
N VAL A 909 -1.96 24.56 -6.77
CA VAL A 909 -3.15 24.42 -7.61
C VAL A 909 -4.26 23.72 -6.81
N LYS A 910 -5.48 24.28 -6.76
CA LYS A 910 -6.66 23.54 -6.28
C LYS A 910 -7.16 22.61 -7.38
N PHE A 911 -7.10 21.30 -7.15
CA PHE A 911 -7.43 20.23 -8.08
C PHE A 911 -6.62 20.26 -9.41
N PHE A 912 -7.01 21.14 -10.35
CA PHE A 912 -6.36 21.35 -11.64
C PHE A 912 -6.32 22.84 -12.02
N LYS A 913 -5.34 23.24 -12.84
CA LYS A 913 -5.15 24.64 -13.26
C LYS A 913 -6.33 25.21 -14.07
N SER A 914 -7.07 24.35 -14.76
CA SER A 914 -8.32 24.70 -15.47
C SER A 914 -9.04 23.43 -15.93
N GLU A 915 -10.32 23.58 -16.25
CA GLU A 915 -11.13 22.57 -16.96
C GLU A 915 -10.43 22.02 -18.21
N ALA A 916 -9.81 22.91 -19.00
CA ALA A 916 -9.09 22.53 -20.21
C ALA A 916 -7.90 21.61 -19.90
N ALA A 917 -7.25 21.74 -18.74
CA ALA A 917 -6.20 20.82 -18.30
C ALA A 917 -6.78 19.41 -18.02
N VAL A 918 -7.93 19.32 -17.35
CA VAL A 918 -8.65 18.05 -17.09
C VAL A 918 -9.11 17.41 -18.41
N LYS A 919 -9.80 18.17 -19.27
CA LYS A 919 -10.31 17.71 -20.57
C LYS A 919 -9.20 17.32 -21.55
N ASN A 920 -8.02 17.95 -21.47
CA ASN A 920 -6.82 17.52 -22.17
C ASN A 920 -6.28 16.20 -21.59
N LEU A 921 -6.01 16.11 -20.29
CA LEU A 921 -5.47 14.89 -19.65
C LEU A 921 -6.34 13.66 -19.95
N ALA A 922 -7.66 13.78 -19.79
CA ALA A 922 -8.59 12.70 -20.06
C ALA A 922 -8.66 12.31 -21.56
N ARG A 923 -8.36 13.23 -22.49
CA ARG A 923 -8.22 12.92 -23.92
C ARG A 923 -6.91 12.17 -24.20
N GLU A 924 -5.80 12.66 -23.67
CA GLU A 924 -4.48 12.05 -23.91
C GLU A 924 -4.41 10.64 -23.27
N LEU A 925 -4.99 10.45 -22.09
CA LEU A 925 -5.13 9.13 -21.47
C LEU A 925 -6.10 8.20 -22.21
N SER A 926 -7.20 8.71 -22.79
CA SER A 926 -8.09 7.86 -23.61
C SER A 926 -7.42 7.40 -24.92
N THR A 927 -6.37 8.07 -25.41
CA THR A 927 -5.50 7.50 -26.46
C THR A 927 -4.75 6.25 -26.00
N THR A 928 -4.57 5.99 -24.71
CA THR A 928 -3.93 4.73 -24.25
C THR A 928 -4.92 3.56 -24.19
N GLY A 929 -6.21 3.79 -24.42
CA GLY A 929 -7.28 2.81 -24.21
C GLY A 929 -7.58 2.54 -22.74
N ILE A 930 -7.46 3.57 -21.89
CA ILE A 930 -7.86 3.55 -20.47
C ILE A 930 -9.39 3.50 -20.36
N GLN A 931 -9.94 2.79 -19.39
CA GLN A 931 -11.37 2.47 -19.24
C GLN A 931 -11.90 2.85 -17.85
N GLY A 932 -11.64 4.10 -17.45
CA GLY A 932 -12.05 4.67 -16.17
C GLY A 932 -11.08 5.74 -15.64
N PHE A 933 -11.60 6.70 -14.88
CA PHE A 933 -10.85 7.79 -14.24
C PHE A 933 -11.27 7.96 -12.77
N TYR A 934 -10.46 7.44 -11.86
CA TYR A 934 -10.40 7.95 -10.49
C TYR A 934 -9.33 9.05 -10.43
N PHE A 935 -9.79 10.27 -10.16
CA PHE A 935 -8.92 11.42 -9.92
C PHE A 935 -8.25 11.32 -8.53
N PHE A 936 -6.99 11.74 -8.45
CA PHE A 936 -6.23 11.75 -7.21
C PHE A 936 -6.78 12.83 -6.26
N GLY A 937 -7.51 12.38 -5.24
CA GLY A 937 -8.07 13.23 -4.19
C GLY A 937 -9.46 13.80 -4.51
N PHE A 938 -10.49 12.98 -4.32
CA PHE A 938 -11.84 13.49 -4.02
C PHE A 938 -11.83 14.16 -2.64
N ASP A 939 -11.47 13.38 -1.61
CA ASP A 939 -11.07 13.87 -0.28
C ASP A 939 -9.88 13.05 0.25
N LEU A 940 -8.76 13.72 0.49
CA LEU A 940 -7.60 13.19 1.16
C LEU A 940 -7.48 13.81 2.56
N ARG A 941 -7.91 13.07 3.60
CA ARG A 941 -7.81 13.37 5.05
C ARG A 941 -7.81 14.88 5.40
N PRO A 942 -8.94 15.45 5.83
CA PRO A 942 -9.04 16.84 6.26
C PRO A 942 -7.89 17.31 7.17
N ASN A 943 -7.43 18.54 6.95
CA ASN A 943 -6.29 19.19 7.60
C ASN A 943 -4.88 18.61 7.30
N ASN A 944 -4.73 17.74 6.28
CA ASN A 944 -3.42 17.26 5.86
C ASN A 944 -2.71 18.18 4.82
N MET A 945 -1.47 17.80 4.48
CA MET A 945 -0.60 18.44 3.49
C MET A 945 -1.03 18.25 2.01
N TRP A 946 -2.15 17.56 1.76
CA TRP A 946 -2.68 17.17 0.45
C TRP A 946 -4.00 17.87 0.09
N LYS A 947 -4.55 18.73 0.96
CA LYS A 947 -5.83 19.46 0.79
C LYS A 947 -6.05 20.18 -0.56
N ASN A 948 -4.98 20.49 -1.28
CA ASN A 948 -5.04 21.16 -2.59
C ASN A 948 -5.37 20.18 -3.74
N HIS A 949 -5.31 18.86 -3.51
CA HIS A 949 -5.78 17.84 -4.46
C HIS A 949 -7.30 17.68 -4.41
N ASN A 950 -7.85 17.69 -3.18
CA ASN A 950 -9.28 17.53 -2.88
C ASN A 950 -10.17 18.39 -3.77
N PHE A 951 -11.23 17.81 -4.33
CA PHE A 951 -12.21 18.52 -5.16
C PHE A 951 -13.66 18.48 -4.62
N HIS A 952 -13.96 17.72 -3.56
CA HIS A 952 -15.29 17.71 -2.91
C HIS A 952 -15.75 19.08 -2.39
N ASP A 953 -14.80 19.96 -2.12
CA ASP A 953 -14.96 21.33 -1.64
C ASP A 953 -14.75 22.38 -2.76
N PHE A 954 -14.72 21.96 -4.03
CA PHE A 954 -14.47 22.81 -5.18
C PHE A 954 -15.53 22.60 -6.28
N PRO A 955 -16.64 23.37 -6.26
CA PRO A 955 -17.77 23.24 -7.19
C PRO A 955 -17.38 23.22 -8.67
N ALA A 956 -16.41 24.06 -9.08
CA ALA A 956 -15.91 24.05 -10.45
C ALA A 956 -15.20 22.72 -10.79
N GLY A 957 -14.39 22.17 -9.87
CA GLY A 957 -13.77 20.85 -10.03
C GLY A 957 -14.78 19.73 -10.16
N LEU A 958 -15.83 19.73 -9.33
CA LEU A 958 -16.95 18.78 -9.44
C LEU A 958 -17.65 18.87 -10.80
N GLN A 959 -17.94 20.08 -11.30
CA GLN A 959 -18.48 20.28 -12.64
C GLN A 959 -17.51 19.80 -13.74
N TRP A 960 -16.21 20.03 -13.62
CA TRP A 960 -15.23 19.53 -14.59
C TRP A 960 -15.20 18.00 -14.64
N VAL A 961 -15.34 17.31 -13.50
CA VAL A 961 -15.40 15.84 -13.43
C VAL A 961 -16.73 15.31 -13.97
N LYS A 962 -17.85 15.99 -13.71
CA LYS A 962 -19.18 15.72 -14.32
C LYS A 962 -19.13 15.80 -15.84
N ASP A 963 -18.46 16.80 -16.40
CA ASP A 963 -18.21 16.93 -17.83
C ASP A 963 -17.36 15.78 -18.42
N ILE A 964 -16.37 15.26 -17.67
CA ILE A 964 -15.63 14.06 -18.07
C ILE A 964 -16.54 12.83 -18.06
N LYS A 965 -17.43 12.71 -17.06
CA LYS A 965 -18.37 11.59 -16.95
C LYS A 965 -19.35 11.56 -18.13
N ALA A 966 -19.98 12.71 -18.42
CA ALA A 966 -20.89 12.84 -19.57
C ALA A 966 -20.19 12.51 -20.91
N LYS A 967 -18.92 12.91 -21.07
CA LYS A 967 -18.12 12.66 -22.29
C LYS A 967 -17.79 11.18 -22.55
N TYR A 968 -17.67 10.36 -21.50
CA TYR A 968 -17.23 8.96 -21.62
C TYR A 968 -18.28 7.95 -21.12
N ALA A 969 -19.54 8.37 -20.98
CA ALA A 969 -20.64 7.55 -20.47
C ALA A 969 -20.97 6.31 -21.33
N ASP A 970 -20.57 6.31 -22.60
CA ASP A 970 -20.72 5.17 -23.53
C ASP A 970 -19.53 4.17 -23.48
N GLY A 971 -18.50 4.47 -22.68
CA GLY A 971 -17.26 3.70 -22.63
C GLY A 971 -16.42 3.77 -23.91
N THR A 972 -16.64 4.76 -24.79
CA THR A 972 -15.85 4.92 -26.03
C THR A 972 -14.55 5.66 -25.76
N THR A 973 -13.45 4.95 -25.98
CA THR A 973 -12.09 5.50 -25.91
C THR A 973 -11.44 5.51 -27.29
N LEU A 974 -10.50 6.43 -27.49
CA LEU A 974 -9.75 6.50 -28.74
C LEU A 974 -8.97 5.20 -28.99
N ALA A 975 -8.77 4.86 -30.27
CA ALA A 975 -8.03 3.67 -30.65
C ALA A 975 -6.60 3.71 -30.10
N SER A 976 -6.25 2.72 -29.27
CA SER A 976 -4.93 2.66 -28.66
C SER A 976 -3.84 2.53 -29.75
N PRO A 977 -2.75 3.32 -29.70
CA PRO A 977 -1.54 3.03 -30.45
C PRO A 977 -1.15 1.57 -30.24
N SER A 978 -0.61 0.92 -31.25
CA SER A 978 -0.12 -0.47 -31.16
C SER A 978 1.39 -0.55 -31.40
N SER A 979 2.10 0.55 -31.18
CA SER A 979 3.56 0.64 -31.28
C SER A 979 4.22 0.56 -29.89
N PHE A 980 5.47 0.09 -29.83
CA PHE A 980 6.24 -0.15 -28.60
C PHE A 980 7.70 0.29 -28.70
N VAL A 981 8.35 0.52 -27.56
CA VAL A 981 9.82 0.57 -27.41
C VAL A 981 10.26 -0.67 -26.64
N TYR A 982 11.24 -1.40 -27.15
CA TYR A 982 11.75 -2.63 -26.56
C TYR A 982 13.25 -2.82 -26.91
N PRO A 983 14.11 -3.27 -25.98
CA PRO A 983 13.80 -3.59 -24.58
C PRO A 983 13.39 -2.36 -23.77
N GLY A 984 12.83 -2.58 -22.59
CA GLY A 984 12.34 -1.55 -21.69
C GLY A 984 13.49 -0.77 -21.06
N GLY A 985 13.32 0.55 -20.90
CA GLY A 985 14.40 1.45 -20.45
C GLY A 985 14.56 1.63 -18.94
N TYR A 986 15.02 2.81 -18.56
CA TYR A 986 15.13 3.29 -17.17
C TYR A 986 14.12 4.41 -16.89
N THR A 987 13.68 4.60 -15.65
CA THR A 987 12.77 5.71 -15.28
C THR A 987 13.54 7.03 -15.18
N TRP A 988 13.09 8.07 -15.89
CA TRP A 988 13.79 9.37 -15.96
C TRP A 988 13.81 10.20 -14.66
N TRP A 989 12.98 9.86 -13.66
CA TRP A 989 12.83 10.64 -12.43
C TRP A 989 13.75 10.19 -11.27
N TRP A 990 14.54 9.13 -11.45
CA TRP A 990 15.66 8.75 -10.58
C TRP A 990 16.93 8.58 -11.42
N TRP A 991 18.09 8.98 -10.89
CA TRP A 991 19.31 9.09 -11.71
C TRP A 991 20.06 7.75 -11.79
N THR A 992 19.99 6.95 -10.72
CA THR A 992 20.45 5.55 -10.67
C THR A 992 19.34 4.59 -11.10
N THR A 993 19.73 3.47 -11.69
CA THR A 993 18.84 2.46 -12.29
C THR A 993 19.23 1.06 -11.81
N ARG A 994 18.39 0.04 -12.02
CA ARG A 994 18.74 -1.37 -11.73
C ARG A 994 19.98 -1.89 -12.47
N TRP A 995 20.43 -1.15 -13.47
CA TRP A 995 21.61 -1.44 -14.28
C TRP A 995 22.85 -0.69 -13.78
N LYS A 996 22.74 0.61 -13.46
CA LYS A 996 23.88 1.46 -13.07
C LYS A 996 24.58 1.06 -11.77
N SER A 997 23.94 0.23 -10.93
CA SER A 997 24.56 -0.40 -9.76
C SER A 997 25.74 -1.32 -10.09
N LEU A 998 25.81 -1.82 -11.32
CA LEU A 998 26.86 -2.75 -11.78
C LEU A 998 27.50 -2.30 -13.11
N TYR A 999 26.71 -1.73 -14.03
CA TYR A 999 27.15 -1.31 -15.38
C TYR A 999 27.35 0.21 -15.49
N ASP A 1000 28.01 0.68 -16.56
CA ASP A 1000 28.22 2.11 -16.85
C ASP A 1000 27.09 2.77 -17.65
N TYR A 1001 26.18 1.95 -18.16
CA TYR A 1001 25.14 2.33 -19.10
C TYR A 1001 23.85 1.55 -18.81
N ASP A 1002 22.75 2.05 -19.34
CA ASP A 1002 21.47 1.36 -19.35
C ASP A 1002 21.33 0.45 -20.57
N CYS A 1003 20.32 -0.42 -20.51
CA CYS A 1003 19.92 -1.32 -21.59
C CYS A 1003 19.43 -0.61 -22.88
N ASN A 1004 18.92 0.62 -22.76
CA ASN A 1004 18.50 1.48 -23.86
C ASN A 1004 18.66 2.98 -23.52
N GLU A 1005 18.49 3.84 -24.52
CA GLU A 1005 18.49 5.31 -24.46
C GLU A 1005 17.08 5.95 -24.33
N PHE A 1006 16.04 5.13 -24.12
CA PHE A 1006 14.62 5.53 -24.13
C PHE A 1006 13.97 5.34 -22.76
N PRO A 1007 13.95 6.38 -21.89
CA PRO A 1007 13.47 6.23 -20.51
C PRO A 1007 11.94 6.25 -20.34
N ILE A 1008 11.19 6.61 -21.37
CA ILE A 1008 9.72 6.73 -21.36
C ILE A 1008 9.12 6.22 -22.66
N SER A 1009 7.80 6.10 -22.72
CA SER A 1009 7.10 5.93 -24.00
C SER A 1009 7.34 7.17 -24.87
N VAL A 1010 7.64 6.98 -26.16
CA VAL A 1010 8.10 8.07 -27.07
C VAL A 1010 7.11 8.36 -28.19
N LYS A 1011 7.12 9.59 -28.70
CA LYS A 1011 6.25 10.00 -29.81
C LYS A 1011 6.97 9.79 -31.15
N ILE A 1012 6.40 8.95 -32.03
CA ILE A 1012 6.99 8.63 -33.35
C ILE A 1012 6.68 9.74 -34.34
N SER A 1013 5.41 9.94 -34.68
CA SER A 1013 4.97 10.93 -35.68
C SER A 1013 3.48 11.20 -35.55
N GLY A 1014 3.00 12.38 -35.97
CA GLY A 1014 1.58 12.72 -35.90
C GLY A 1014 1.03 12.60 -34.47
N ASN A 1015 0.20 11.58 -34.24
CA ASN A 1015 -0.31 11.16 -32.92
C ASN A 1015 0.11 9.72 -32.52
N GLU A 1016 0.99 9.06 -33.28
CA GLU A 1016 1.48 7.71 -32.97
C GLU A 1016 2.51 7.74 -31.83
N TRP A 1017 2.26 6.92 -30.80
CA TRP A 1017 3.13 6.70 -29.64
C TRP A 1017 3.62 5.27 -29.58
N ALA A 1018 4.86 5.10 -29.12
CA ALA A 1018 5.46 3.81 -28.80
C ALA A 1018 5.59 3.63 -27.28
N SER A 1019 4.90 2.64 -26.71
CA SER A 1019 4.92 2.37 -25.27
C SER A 1019 6.13 1.57 -24.84
N ASN A 1020 6.83 2.02 -23.79
CA ASN A 1020 8.08 1.43 -23.32
C ASN A 1020 7.84 0.14 -22.51
N THR A 1021 8.49 -0.98 -22.85
CA THR A 1021 8.18 -2.29 -22.24
C THR A 1021 9.36 -3.27 -22.20
N ASP A 1022 9.51 -3.99 -21.09
CA ASP A 1022 10.43 -5.14 -20.96
C ASP A 1022 9.89 -6.40 -21.67
N VAL A 1023 8.59 -6.41 -22.04
CA VAL A 1023 7.90 -7.56 -22.66
C VAL A 1023 7.01 -7.07 -23.79
N LEU A 1024 7.28 -7.53 -25.01
CA LEU A 1024 6.40 -7.26 -26.17
C LEU A 1024 5.13 -8.13 -26.10
N PRO A 1025 3.94 -7.56 -26.37
CA PRO A 1025 2.74 -8.33 -26.69
C PRO A 1025 2.90 -9.16 -27.97
N GLU A 1026 2.04 -10.18 -28.16
CA GLU A 1026 2.00 -10.97 -29.41
C GLU A 1026 1.67 -10.10 -30.64
N ASP A 1027 0.69 -9.21 -30.51
CA ASP A 1027 0.15 -8.39 -31.59
C ASP A 1027 0.56 -6.91 -31.42
N PHE A 1028 1.31 -6.37 -32.39
CA PHE A 1028 1.72 -4.97 -32.42
C PHE A 1028 1.90 -4.46 -33.86
N LYS A 1029 1.68 -3.16 -34.08
CA LYS A 1029 1.91 -2.47 -35.37
C LYS A 1029 3.39 -2.27 -35.65
N ARG A 1030 4.18 -1.92 -34.64
CA ARG A 1030 5.57 -1.50 -34.77
C ARG A 1030 6.37 -1.61 -33.47
N VAL A 1031 7.66 -1.86 -33.58
CA VAL A 1031 8.60 -1.80 -32.45
C VAL A 1031 9.78 -0.86 -32.76
N ILE A 1032 10.13 0.00 -31.82
CA ILE A 1032 11.40 0.75 -31.80
C ILE A 1032 12.38 -0.02 -30.94
N VAL A 1033 13.59 -0.24 -31.47
CA VAL A 1033 14.66 -0.97 -30.79
C VAL A 1033 15.88 -0.09 -30.65
N ASN A 1034 16.44 -0.05 -29.44
CA ASN A 1034 17.77 0.45 -29.15
C ASN A 1034 18.35 -0.51 -28.10
N CYS A 1035 19.43 -1.20 -28.45
CA CYS A 1035 20.14 -2.10 -27.54
C CYS A 1035 21.63 -2.05 -27.88
N PRO A 1036 22.32 -0.94 -27.53
CA PRO A 1036 23.64 -0.64 -28.06
C PRO A 1036 24.78 -1.42 -27.38
N ASN A 1037 24.55 -1.97 -26.19
CA ASN A 1037 25.61 -2.42 -25.29
C ASN A 1037 25.41 -3.88 -24.79
N PRO A 1038 26.52 -4.59 -24.50
CA PRO A 1038 26.49 -5.82 -23.70
C PRO A 1038 26.21 -5.50 -22.22
N PRO A 1039 25.84 -6.47 -21.37
CA PRO A 1039 25.33 -7.80 -21.72
C PRO A 1039 23.84 -7.76 -22.12
N PHE A 1040 23.24 -6.58 -22.31
CA PHE A 1040 21.83 -6.43 -22.71
C PHE A 1040 21.57 -6.95 -24.12
N SER A 1041 22.51 -6.71 -25.04
CA SER A 1041 22.55 -7.36 -26.37
C SER A 1041 22.38 -8.88 -26.27
N LEU A 1042 23.15 -9.56 -25.42
CA LEU A 1042 23.08 -11.01 -25.19
C LEU A 1042 21.73 -11.44 -24.61
N LYS A 1043 21.14 -10.64 -23.72
CA LYS A 1043 19.82 -10.88 -23.11
C LYS A 1043 18.67 -10.79 -24.12
N TYR A 1044 18.78 -9.92 -25.14
CA TYR A 1044 17.69 -9.61 -26.08
C TYR A 1044 17.96 -10.06 -27.54
N ALA A 1045 19.12 -10.65 -27.83
CA ALA A 1045 19.50 -11.09 -29.17
C ALA A 1045 18.50 -12.07 -29.79
N GLU A 1046 17.95 -13.02 -29.03
CA GLU A 1046 16.97 -14.00 -29.54
C GLU A 1046 15.71 -13.30 -30.07
N ASP A 1047 15.08 -12.46 -29.26
CA ASP A 1047 13.89 -11.69 -29.66
C ASP A 1047 14.19 -10.71 -30.79
N ILE A 1048 15.32 -9.99 -30.77
CA ILE A 1048 15.65 -9.01 -31.83
C ILE A 1048 15.95 -9.73 -33.17
N ASN A 1049 16.70 -10.83 -33.17
CA ASN A 1049 16.90 -11.63 -34.39
C ASN A 1049 15.57 -12.21 -34.89
N ARG A 1050 14.68 -12.65 -33.98
CA ARG A 1050 13.34 -13.16 -34.32
C ARG A 1050 12.44 -12.08 -34.94
N LEU A 1051 12.42 -10.86 -34.40
CA LEU A 1051 11.69 -9.72 -34.96
C LEU A 1051 12.10 -9.42 -36.42
N ILE A 1052 13.39 -9.53 -36.72
CA ILE A 1052 13.93 -9.31 -38.08
C ILE A 1052 13.57 -10.49 -38.99
N LYS A 1053 13.70 -11.74 -38.53
CA LYS A 1053 13.33 -12.95 -39.30
C LYS A 1053 11.84 -13.05 -39.61
N GLU A 1054 10.98 -12.62 -38.69
CA GLU A 1054 9.53 -12.49 -38.91
C GLU A 1054 9.15 -11.24 -39.73
N ASN A 1055 10.13 -10.47 -40.26
CA ASN A 1055 9.95 -9.24 -41.04
C ASN A 1055 8.94 -8.26 -40.39
N LYS A 1056 9.05 -8.06 -39.07
CA LYS A 1056 8.18 -7.12 -38.33
C LYS A 1056 8.53 -5.67 -38.70
N ASN A 1057 7.56 -4.77 -38.53
CA ASN A 1057 7.75 -3.34 -38.68
C ASN A 1057 8.63 -2.83 -37.52
N MET A 1058 9.92 -2.65 -37.80
CA MET A 1058 10.95 -2.39 -36.80
C MET A 1058 11.73 -1.11 -37.13
N ILE A 1059 12.00 -0.29 -36.13
CA ILE A 1059 12.89 0.87 -36.25
C ILE A 1059 14.05 0.66 -35.28
N TYR A 1060 15.24 0.32 -35.77
CA TYR A 1060 16.45 0.38 -34.95
C TYR A 1060 16.99 1.81 -34.88
N VAL A 1061 17.30 2.29 -33.68
CA VAL A 1061 17.79 3.64 -33.42
C VAL A 1061 19.08 3.60 -32.60
N GLY A 1062 20.09 4.35 -33.05
CA GLY A 1062 21.35 4.54 -32.33
C GLY A 1062 22.45 3.56 -32.76
N PHE A 1063 23.41 3.33 -31.87
CA PHE A 1063 24.62 2.54 -32.18
C PHE A 1063 24.45 1.04 -31.87
N ARG A 1064 25.42 0.26 -32.35
CA ARG A 1064 25.74 -1.11 -31.90
C ARG A 1064 27.23 -1.14 -31.56
N ASN A 1065 27.55 -1.21 -30.27
CA ASN A 1065 28.92 -1.13 -29.76
C ASN A 1065 29.59 -2.51 -29.61
N ASP A 1066 28.83 -3.60 -29.62
CA ASP A 1066 29.31 -4.99 -29.52
C ASP A 1066 28.80 -5.84 -30.70
N LEU A 1067 29.41 -5.64 -31.88
CA LEU A 1067 29.04 -6.35 -33.11
C LEU A 1067 29.31 -7.87 -33.02
N GLY A 1068 28.41 -8.65 -33.61
CA GLY A 1068 28.47 -10.12 -33.67
C GLY A 1068 27.54 -10.83 -32.69
N VAL A 1069 26.86 -10.09 -31.81
CA VAL A 1069 25.91 -10.62 -30.83
C VAL A 1069 24.50 -10.74 -31.41
N ILE A 1070 24.04 -9.74 -32.16
CA ILE A 1070 22.69 -9.70 -32.77
C ILE A 1070 22.86 -9.89 -34.28
N GLN A 1071 23.23 -11.10 -34.69
CA GLN A 1071 23.73 -11.42 -36.04
C GLN A 1071 22.90 -10.85 -37.22
N GLU A 1072 21.56 -10.90 -37.15
CA GLU A 1072 20.69 -10.40 -38.24
C GLU A 1072 20.71 -8.88 -38.38
N LEU A 1073 21.06 -8.17 -37.30
CA LEU A 1073 21.14 -6.72 -37.19
C LEU A 1073 22.58 -6.22 -37.41
N ASP A 1074 23.55 -6.83 -36.72
CA ASP A 1074 24.93 -6.35 -36.64
C ASP A 1074 25.65 -6.33 -38.00
N ARG A 1075 25.25 -7.20 -38.94
CA ARG A 1075 25.74 -7.18 -40.33
C ARG A 1075 25.54 -5.85 -41.05
N PHE A 1076 24.59 -5.02 -40.61
CA PHE A 1076 24.34 -3.70 -41.20
C PHE A 1076 25.27 -2.60 -40.66
N PHE A 1077 26.09 -2.88 -39.63
CA PHE A 1077 26.89 -1.87 -38.94
C PHE A 1077 28.39 -2.03 -39.22
N THR A 1078 29.13 -0.93 -39.06
CA THR A 1078 30.59 -0.88 -39.16
C THR A 1078 31.19 -0.29 -37.87
N ALA A 1079 32.52 -0.31 -37.74
CA ALA A 1079 33.22 0.44 -36.69
C ALA A 1079 33.28 1.96 -36.99
N ASP A 1080 33.11 2.35 -38.26
CA ASP A 1080 33.21 3.73 -38.74
C ASP A 1080 32.15 4.64 -38.11
N LYS A 1081 32.55 5.88 -37.82
CA LYS A 1081 31.66 6.96 -37.38
C LYS A 1081 31.84 8.20 -38.25
N ILE A 1082 30.76 8.97 -38.39
CA ILE A 1082 30.75 10.28 -39.03
C ILE A 1082 30.18 11.32 -38.07
N THR A 1083 30.76 12.52 -38.09
CA THR A 1083 30.32 13.68 -37.30
C THR A 1083 29.67 14.70 -38.25
N PHE A 1084 28.57 15.29 -37.82
CA PHE A 1084 27.81 16.31 -38.56
C PHE A 1084 28.06 17.71 -38.00
N ASP A 1085 27.73 18.73 -38.79
CA ASP A 1085 27.92 20.15 -38.45
C ASP A 1085 27.15 20.60 -37.18
N ASP A 1086 26.05 19.92 -36.83
CA ASP A 1086 25.32 20.14 -35.57
C ASP A 1086 25.97 19.46 -34.34
N GLY A 1087 27.21 18.98 -34.50
CA GLY A 1087 27.96 18.23 -33.49
C GLY A 1087 27.35 16.87 -33.15
N SER A 1088 26.41 16.35 -33.94
CA SER A 1088 25.88 15.00 -33.79
C SER A 1088 26.76 13.97 -34.50
N VAL A 1089 26.55 12.69 -34.20
CA VAL A 1089 27.36 11.57 -34.70
C VAL A 1089 26.47 10.45 -35.21
N ALA A 1090 26.95 9.71 -36.22
CA ALA A 1090 26.33 8.48 -36.69
C ALA A 1090 27.37 7.38 -36.86
N GLN A 1091 26.94 6.12 -36.73
CA GLN A 1091 27.73 4.93 -37.07
C GLN A 1091 27.42 4.52 -38.50
N VAL A 1092 28.44 4.27 -39.32
CA VAL A 1092 28.25 4.04 -40.75
C VAL A 1092 27.64 2.66 -41.01
N LEU A 1093 26.70 2.60 -41.96
CA LEU A 1093 25.94 1.40 -42.28
C LEU A 1093 26.38 0.75 -43.59
N ASN A 1094 26.42 -0.59 -43.60
CA ASN A 1094 26.67 -1.40 -44.78
C ASN A 1094 25.45 -1.37 -45.71
N SER A 1095 25.67 -0.99 -46.98
CA SER A 1095 24.66 -1.18 -48.04
C SER A 1095 24.74 -2.62 -48.56
N MET A 1096 23.80 -3.46 -48.10
CA MET A 1096 23.69 -4.87 -48.51
C MET A 1096 22.70 -5.02 -49.69
N PRO A 1097 22.78 -6.09 -50.50
CA PRO A 1097 21.75 -6.41 -51.49
C PRO A 1097 20.34 -6.43 -50.87
N GLY A 1098 19.37 -5.82 -51.56
CA GLY A 1098 17.99 -5.67 -51.05
C GLY A 1098 17.79 -4.55 -50.03
N THR A 1099 18.83 -3.80 -49.64
CA THR A 1099 18.67 -2.58 -48.81
C THR A 1099 18.45 -1.33 -49.67
N LYS A 1100 17.67 -0.39 -49.16
CA LYS A 1100 17.52 0.96 -49.72
C LYS A 1100 18.16 1.98 -48.78
N THR A 1101 19.16 2.70 -49.26
CA THR A 1101 19.72 3.85 -48.53
C THR A 1101 18.66 4.94 -48.37
N LEU A 1102 18.48 5.43 -47.14
CA LEU A 1102 17.50 6.45 -46.77
C LEU A 1102 18.15 7.81 -46.52
N ALA A 1103 19.37 7.82 -45.99
CA ALA A 1103 20.20 9.01 -45.85
C ALA A 1103 21.70 8.67 -45.81
N THR A 1104 22.48 9.58 -46.38
CA THR A 1104 23.95 9.60 -46.37
C THR A 1104 24.46 10.91 -45.78
N HIS A 1105 25.75 10.97 -45.48
CA HIS A 1105 26.51 12.21 -45.29
C HIS A 1105 27.96 11.94 -45.70
N ASN A 1106 28.55 12.82 -46.51
CA ASN A 1106 29.85 12.63 -47.15
C ASN A 1106 29.98 11.26 -47.85
N GLY A 1107 28.94 10.88 -48.61
CA GLY A 1107 28.81 9.58 -49.28
C GLY A 1107 28.47 8.38 -48.38
N LYS A 1108 28.82 8.42 -47.09
CA LYS A 1108 28.64 7.29 -46.16
C LYS A 1108 27.18 7.16 -45.69
N PRO A 1109 26.55 5.96 -45.77
CA PRO A 1109 25.19 5.73 -45.26
C PRO A 1109 25.08 5.79 -43.73
N TRP A 1110 24.00 6.39 -43.22
CA TRP A 1110 23.66 6.40 -41.79
C TRP A 1110 22.19 6.08 -41.49
N ALA A 1111 21.35 5.98 -42.52
CA ALA A 1111 20.02 5.37 -42.42
C ALA A 1111 19.72 4.52 -43.65
N ILE A 1112 19.15 3.33 -43.44
CA ILE A 1112 18.76 2.36 -44.50
C ILE A 1112 17.41 1.69 -44.17
N LYS A 1113 16.72 1.17 -45.20
CA LYS A 1113 15.54 0.29 -45.08
C LYS A 1113 15.89 -1.10 -45.62
N SER A 1114 15.48 -2.14 -44.90
CA SER A 1114 15.68 -3.55 -45.25
C SER A 1114 14.36 -4.29 -44.97
N GLY A 1115 13.55 -4.54 -46.00
CA GLY A 1115 12.19 -5.02 -45.82
C GLY A 1115 11.35 -4.04 -44.97
N ASN A 1116 10.71 -4.55 -43.92
CA ASN A 1116 9.94 -3.75 -42.96
C ASN A 1116 10.80 -3.12 -41.84
N MET A 1117 12.12 -3.35 -41.83
CA MET A 1117 13.04 -2.73 -40.86
C MET A 1117 13.63 -1.43 -41.42
N VAL A 1118 13.61 -0.37 -40.61
CA VAL A 1118 14.39 0.86 -40.78
C VAL A 1118 15.53 0.84 -39.75
N ILE A 1119 16.75 1.14 -40.17
CA ILE A 1119 17.89 1.34 -39.26
C ILE A 1119 18.34 2.80 -39.41
N MET A 1120 18.56 3.50 -38.30
CA MET A 1120 19.15 4.84 -38.28
C MET A 1120 20.10 5.01 -37.09
N THR A 1121 21.29 5.55 -37.34
CA THR A 1121 22.37 5.58 -36.32
C THR A 1121 22.72 6.98 -35.81
N ARG A 1122 22.12 8.05 -36.34
CA ARG A 1122 22.43 9.43 -35.95
C ARG A 1122 21.88 9.76 -34.56
N THR A 1123 22.77 10.19 -33.65
CA THR A 1123 22.47 10.59 -32.26
C THR A 1123 23.28 11.82 -31.85
N PRO A 1124 22.84 12.63 -30.86
CA PRO A 1124 23.62 13.76 -30.34
C PRO A 1124 24.85 13.28 -29.56
N THR A 1125 25.98 13.98 -29.67
CA THR A 1125 27.20 13.68 -28.87
C THR A 1125 27.02 13.88 -27.36
N GLN A 1126 26.20 14.85 -26.94
CA GLN A 1126 25.92 15.08 -25.52
C GLN A 1126 24.54 14.56 -25.11
N VAL A 1127 24.53 13.62 -24.17
CA VAL A 1127 23.33 13.27 -23.40
C VAL A 1127 22.98 14.45 -22.49
N ARG A 1128 21.91 15.18 -22.82
CA ARG A 1128 21.37 16.25 -21.96
C ARG A 1128 20.82 15.64 -20.66
N LYS A 1129 21.65 15.61 -19.61
CA LYS A 1129 21.35 15.00 -18.30
C LYS A 1129 19.98 15.37 -17.71
N ASN A 1130 19.44 16.55 -18.03
CA ASN A 1130 18.26 17.14 -17.38
C ASN A 1130 17.08 17.46 -18.33
N ASN A 1131 16.92 16.79 -19.49
CA ASN A 1131 15.88 17.17 -20.46
C ASN A 1131 15.02 15.97 -20.97
N PRO A 1132 13.81 15.74 -20.42
CA PRO A 1132 12.95 14.59 -20.75
C PRO A 1132 12.13 14.83 -22.04
N ALA A 1133 12.80 15.15 -23.15
CA ALA A 1133 12.13 15.40 -24.42
C ALA A 1133 11.46 14.11 -24.97
N PRO A 1134 10.16 14.12 -25.34
CA PRO A 1134 9.46 12.93 -25.86
C PRO A 1134 9.93 12.47 -27.26
N HIS A 1135 10.89 13.19 -27.85
CA HIS A 1135 11.72 12.76 -28.97
C HIS A 1135 13.03 12.20 -28.41
N GLY A 1136 13.06 10.89 -28.13
CA GLY A 1136 14.26 10.21 -27.66
C GLY A 1136 15.43 10.36 -28.64
N HIS A 1137 16.66 10.27 -28.13
CA HIS A 1137 17.86 10.94 -28.69
C HIS A 1137 18.04 10.88 -30.21
N GLY A 1138 17.90 9.71 -30.84
CA GLY A 1138 17.97 9.56 -32.31
C GLY A 1138 16.69 9.89 -33.07
N LEU A 1139 15.50 9.71 -32.48
CA LEU A 1139 14.20 9.82 -33.18
C LEU A 1139 13.90 11.22 -33.75
N LYS A 1140 14.54 12.28 -33.24
CA LYS A 1140 14.43 13.62 -33.85
C LYS A 1140 15.01 13.70 -35.28
N TYR A 1141 15.85 12.75 -35.68
CA TYR A 1141 16.41 12.64 -37.04
C TYR A 1141 15.62 11.66 -37.94
N LEU A 1142 14.51 11.09 -37.46
CA LEU A 1142 13.68 10.15 -38.22
C LEU A 1142 12.79 10.90 -39.21
N ASN A 1143 13.05 10.76 -40.52
CA ASN A 1143 12.12 11.25 -41.52
C ASN A 1143 10.85 10.38 -41.53
N ARG A 1144 9.67 11.03 -41.49
CA ARG A 1144 8.37 10.37 -41.47
C ARG A 1144 8.11 9.56 -42.75
N GLU A 1145 8.68 9.96 -43.88
CA GLU A 1145 8.52 9.25 -45.17
C GLU A 1145 9.24 7.90 -45.21
N TRP A 1146 10.14 7.60 -44.26
CA TRP A 1146 10.78 6.29 -44.15
C TRP A 1146 9.88 5.23 -43.50
N ILE A 1147 8.91 5.68 -42.70
CA ILE A 1147 8.05 4.87 -41.82
C ILE A 1147 6.56 4.95 -42.18
N LYS A 1148 6.23 5.61 -43.29
CA LYS A 1148 5.07 5.27 -44.12
C LYS A 1148 5.36 3.97 -44.89
#